data_AF-A0A9P4WLG5-F1
#
_entry.id   AF-A0A9P4WLG5-F1
#
_cell.length_a   1.000
_cell.length_b   1.000
_cell.length_c   1.000
_cell.angle_alpha   90.00
_cell.angle_beta   90.00
_cell.angle_gamma   90.00
#
_symmetry.space_group_name_H-M   'P 1'
#
loop_
_entity.id
_entity.type
_entity.pdbx_description
1 polymer ?
#
loop_
_entity_poly.entity_id
_entity_poly.type
_entity_poly.pdbx_seq_one_letter_code
_entity_poly.pdbx_strand_id
1 'polypeptide(L)'
;MPTVIKVPCSSANIGPGFDVIGLALNLYLELEVSVTQKEASQHSLNCRITYEGVGAEDVPLVAEDNLITRTAVYVLRCHGVRAFPAETHVHVRNPIPLGRGLGSSAAAIVAGVHLANEVGNLKLSKARMLDYCLMEERHPDNVAAALYGGFVGTYLNELSPEDTERLEIPLSEVLPEPAGGVDTGLRPPQPPLNIGHYTKFPWASDIKCICIIPQFEVSTAKARAVLPESYSRKDTIFNMQRLAVLTTALGQSPPDPDMIYTAMQDKLHQPYRRGLIPGLTEILQSVTPQSHPGLLGICLSGAGPTILALATANFDSIANHLLAEFQKEGITCDWKLLQPATDGATVSNSLNSSPAEALTYASSGVSIDAGNQLVQQIKAHTKSTRRPGADGEIGGFGGLLDLQAAGYTEAPILVGAIDGIGTKVKIAFEMGKHDTVGIDLVAMNVNDLVVQGAEPLMFLDYYACSRLDVATTAKFIEGVANGCRQSGAALVGGETAEMPGIYQEGEYDAGGAAIGAIRKGATILPDTASMREGDVLLGMSSSGVHSNGFSLVRKIVERSGLSFHDTAPWSPEQNIGTALLTPTKIYVKPLLAAVRKDLLKGMAHITGGGLSENIPRMLPKHLAAELDAKTWPLPEVFKWLKKTGALEAKEFQRTFNTGLGMVIVVSPEKAKDALEFLQSQGESVFEIGRLVARGEEEVVINNMEVWG
;
A
#
# COMPACT_ATOMS: atom_id res chain seq x y z
N MET A 1 -24.22 8.26 -18.11
CA MET A 1 -22.89 7.76 -18.56
C MET A 1 -22.87 6.25 -18.30
N PRO A 2 -22.28 5.43 -19.18
CA PRO A 2 -22.31 3.99 -18.98
C PRO A 2 -21.38 3.58 -17.84
N THR A 3 -21.91 2.72 -16.97
CA THR A 3 -21.17 2.07 -15.89
C THR A 3 -20.59 0.77 -16.44
N VAL A 4 -19.31 0.52 -16.20
CA VAL A 4 -18.62 -0.69 -16.63
C VAL A 4 -18.37 -1.58 -15.43
N ILE A 5 -18.93 -2.79 -15.44
CA ILE A 5 -18.70 -3.83 -14.43
C ILE A 5 -17.76 -4.86 -15.03
N LYS A 6 -16.64 -5.14 -14.38
CA LYS A 6 -15.60 -6.05 -14.89
C LYS A 6 -15.35 -7.15 -13.87
N VAL A 7 -15.53 -8.40 -14.28
CA VAL A 7 -15.42 -9.58 -13.40
C VAL A 7 -14.45 -10.60 -14.00
N PRO A 8 -13.38 -10.98 -13.28
CA PRO A 8 -12.43 -11.97 -13.77
C PRO A 8 -13.04 -13.37 -13.81
N CYS A 9 -12.51 -14.20 -14.68
CA CYS A 9 -12.78 -15.63 -14.69
C CYS A 9 -12.11 -16.29 -13.47
N SER A 10 -12.55 -17.49 -13.11
CA SER A 10 -12.01 -18.24 -11.98
C SER A 10 -11.63 -19.66 -12.36
N SER A 11 -10.52 -20.13 -11.81
CA SER A 11 -10.18 -21.55 -11.72
C SER A 11 -10.40 -22.01 -10.29
N ALA A 12 -11.09 -23.13 -10.12
CA ALA A 12 -11.44 -23.71 -8.82
C ALA A 12 -10.93 -25.13 -8.69
N ASN A 13 -11.07 -25.74 -7.52
CA ASN A 13 -10.60 -27.11 -7.26
C ASN A 13 -9.11 -27.32 -7.59
N ILE A 14 -8.27 -26.30 -7.35
CA ILE A 14 -6.85 -26.32 -7.73
C ILE A 14 -6.13 -27.42 -6.94
N GLY A 15 -5.71 -28.47 -7.65
CA GLY A 15 -5.10 -29.66 -7.07
C GLY A 15 -5.95 -30.24 -5.93
N PRO A 16 -5.44 -30.33 -4.69
CA PRO A 16 -6.15 -30.91 -3.55
C PRO A 16 -7.29 -30.05 -3.00
N GLY A 17 -7.45 -28.80 -3.47
CA GLY A 17 -8.32 -27.78 -2.89
C GLY A 17 -9.78 -27.85 -3.33
N PHE A 18 -10.37 -29.05 -3.36
CA PHE A 18 -11.75 -29.28 -3.78
C PHE A 18 -12.77 -28.46 -2.95
N ASP A 19 -13.61 -27.66 -3.63
CA ASP A 19 -14.63 -26.74 -3.09
C ASP A 19 -14.10 -25.69 -2.07
N VAL A 20 -12.78 -25.53 -1.97
CA VAL A 20 -12.12 -24.64 -1.00
C VAL A 20 -11.27 -23.59 -1.69
N ILE A 21 -10.48 -24.00 -2.69
CA ILE A 21 -9.45 -23.16 -3.30
C ILE A 21 -9.89 -22.65 -4.67
N GLY A 22 -9.84 -21.33 -4.83
CA GLY A 22 -10.09 -20.63 -6.08
C GLY A 22 -8.95 -19.69 -6.47
N LEU A 23 -8.81 -19.44 -7.76
CA LEU A 23 -7.87 -18.48 -8.33
C LEU A 23 -8.58 -17.64 -9.39
N ALA A 24 -8.61 -16.33 -9.19
CA ALA A 24 -9.09 -15.41 -10.20
C ALA A 24 -8.02 -15.22 -11.27
N LEU A 25 -8.39 -15.24 -12.56
CA LEU A 25 -7.47 -15.10 -13.68
C LEU A 25 -7.86 -13.89 -14.53
N ASN A 26 -6.87 -13.24 -15.14
CA ASN A 26 -7.01 -11.98 -15.88
C ASN A 26 -7.70 -12.07 -17.26
N LEU A 27 -8.75 -12.87 -17.36
CA LEU A 27 -9.69 -12.94 -18.49
C LEU A 27 -11.05 -12.51 -17.97
N TYR A 28 -11.64 -11.44 -18.51
CA TYR A 28 -12.75 -10.76 -17.85
C TYR A 28 -14.04 -10.80 -18.64
N LEU A 29 -15.15 -11.03 -17.93
CA LEU A 29 -16.49 -10.68 -18.37
C LEU A 29 -16.73 -9.19 -18.05
N GLU A 30 -17.14 -8.42 -19.04
CA GLU A 30 -17.41 -6.99 -18.91
C GLU A 30 -18.89 -6.69 -19.24
N LEU A 31 -19.53 -5.88 -18.40
CA LEU A 31 -20.86 -5.32 -18.64
C LEU A 31 -20.73 -3.82 -18.86
N GLU A 32 -21.15 -3.32 -20.01
CA GLU A 32 -21.42 -1.90 -20.22
C GLU A 32 -22.92 -1.66 -19.95
N VAL A 33 -23.22 -0.91 -18.90
CA VAL A 33 -24.57 -0.69 -18.39
C VAL A 33 -24.96 0.76 -18.62
N SER A 34 -26.08 1.00 -19.31
CA SER A 34 -26.66 2.33 -19.47
C SER A 34 -28.14 2.33 -19.07
N VAL A 35 -28.58 3.42 -18.43
CA VAL A 35 -29.97 3.62 -18.02
C VAL A 35 -30.44 4.95 -18.61
N THR A 36 -31.56 4.95 -19.33
CA THR A 36 -32.15 6.20 -19.87
C THR A 36 -33.37 6.65 -19.04
N GLN A 37 -33.60 7.96 -18.90
CA GLN A 37 -34.69 8.50 -18.08
C GLN A 37 -36.06 8.50 -18.81
N LYS A 38 -36.43 7.40 -19.47
CA LYS A 38 -37.79 7.31 -20.06
C LYS A 38 -38.78 6.75 -19.04
N GLU A 39 -40.06 7.08 -19.20
CA GLU A 39 -41.12 6.62 -18.29
C GLU A 39 -41.60 5.18 -18.57
N ALA A 40 -41.31 4.62 -19.74
CA ALA A 40 -41.74 3.27 -20.15
C ALA A 40 -40.70 2.60 -21.06
N SER A 41 -40.61 1.26 -20.99
CA SER A 41 -39.78 0.44 -21.86
C SER A 41 -40.63 -0.56 -22.65
N GLN A 42 -40.17 -0.93 -23.85
CA GLN A 42 -40.76 -2.00 -24.67
C GLN A 42 -40.11 -3.36 -24.40
N HIS A 43 -39.08 -3.43 -23.57
CA HIS A 43 -38.32 -4.64 -23.26
C HIS A 43 -38.81 -5.31 -21.96
N SER A 44 -38.76 -6.64 -21.89
CA SER A 44 -39.05 -7.42 -20.68
C SER A 44 -38.22 -6.92 -19.50
N LEU A 45 -38.85 -6.77 -18.32
CA LEU A 45 -38.21 -6.24 -17.10
C LEU A 45 -37.51 -4.87 -17.28
N ASN A 46 -37.88 -4.09 -18.30
CA ASN A 46 -37.23 -2.84 -18.70
C ASN A 46 -35.76 -2.96 -19.13
N CYS A 47 -35.29 -4.17 -19.45
CA CYS A 47 -33.88 -4.41 -19.75
C CYS A 47 -33.70 -4.99 -21.15
N ARG A 48 -32.88 -4.30 -21.97
CA ARG A 48 -32.35 -4.83 -23.21
C ARG A 48 -30.97 -5.44 -22.95
N ILE A 49 -30.73 -6.64 -23.45
CA ILE A 49 -29.41 -7.29 -23.39
C ILE A 49 -28.85 -7.40 -24.80
N THR A 50 -27.57 -7.09 -24.95
CA THR A 50 -26.78 -7.42 -26.14
C THR A 50 -25.52 -8.15 -25.70
N TYR A 51 -25.09 -9.15 -26.48
CA TYR A 51 -23.98 -10.02 -26.08
C TYR A 51 -22.97 -10.16 -27.21
N GLU A 52 -21.68 -10.11 -26.88
CA GLU A 52 -20.59 -10.50 -27.76
C GLU A 52 -19.54 -11.32 -27.00
N GLY A 53 -18.86 -12.22 -27.70
CA GLY A 53 -17.86 -13.11 -27.13
C GLY A 53 -18.10 -14.58 -27.50
N VAL A 54 -17.51 -15.48 -26.71
CA VAL A 54 -17.54 -16.93 -26.99
C VAL A 54 -18.92 -17.50 -26.66
N GLY A 55 -19.54 -18.22 -27.60
CA GLY A 55 -20.84 -18.87 -27.42
C GLY A 55 -22.03 -17.90 -27.41
N ALA A 56 -21.89 -16.72 -28.02
CA ALA A 56 -22.92 -15.67 -28.05
C ALA A 56 -24.25 -16.15 -28.63
N GLU A 57 -24.20 -17.09 -29.58
CA GLU A 57 -25.33 -17.75 -30.24
C GLU A 57 -26.22 -18.56 -29.28
N ASP A 58 -25.66 -19.08 -28.19
CA ASP A 58 -26.35 -19.97 -27.25
C ASP A 58 -26.80 -19.25 -25.97
N VAL A 59 -26.53 -17.95 -25.84
CA VAL A 59 -26.88 -17.16 -24.65
C VAL A 59 -28.25 -16.47 -24.84
N PRO A 60 -29.21 -16.68 -23.93
CA PRO A 60 -30.49 -15.98 -23.99
C PRO A 60 -30.31 -14.46 -23.91
N LEU A 61 -30.93 -13.72 -24.84
CA LEU A 61 -30.94 -12.25 -24.87
C LEU A 61 -32.20 -11.64 -24.24
N VAL A 62 -33.13 -12.49 -23.79
CA VAL A 62 -34.31 -12.09 -23.03
C VAL A 62 -33.91 -11.97 -21.56
N ALA A 63 -34.24 -10.85 -20.92
CA ALA A 63 -33.78 -10.55 -19.57
C ALA A 63 -34.30 -11.51 -18.49
N GLU A 64 -35.42 -12.17 -18.76
CA GLU A 64 -36.02 -13.18 -17.88
C GLU A 64 -35.28 -14.51 -17.92
N ASP A 65 -34.54 -14.80 -19.00
CA ASP A 65 -33.88 -16.08 -19.25
C ASP A 65 -32.36 -15.99 -19.02
N ASN A 66 -31.77 -14.81 -19.18
CA ASN A 66 -30.33 -14.60 -19.05
C ASN A 66 -29.87 -14.64 -17.58
N LEU A 67 -28.85 -15.45 -17.28
CA LEU A 67 -28.34 -15.64 -15.91
C LEU A 67 -27.97 -14.31 -15.22
N ILE A 68 -27.23 -13.42 -15.90
CA ILE A 68 -26.76 -12.15 -15.31
C ILE A 68 -27.95 -11.29 -14.86
N THR A 69 -28.96 -11.15 -15.71
CA THR A 69 -30.12 -10.33 -15.39
C THR A 69 -31.08 -11.03 -14.45
N ARG A 70 -31.19 -12.36 -14.48
CA ARG A 70 -31.94 -13.12 -13.47
C ARG A 70 -31.36 -12.94 -12.08
N THR A 71 -30.04 -13.06 -11.94
CA THR A 71 -29.33 -12.79 -10.68
C THR A 71 -29.57 -11.35 -10.23
N ALA A 72 -29.44 -10.39 -11.14
CA ALA A 72 -29.68 -8.99 -10.79
C ALA A 72 -31.13 -8.75 -10.33
N VAL A 73 -32.11 -9.33 -11.01
CA VAL A 73 -33.54 -9.21 -10.68
C VAL A 73 -33.84 -9.85 -9.32
N TYR A 74 -33.22 -10.98 -9.00
CA TYR A 74 -33.32 -11.59 -7.67
C TYR A 74 -32.87 -10.62 -6.57
N VAL A 75 -31.68 -10.02 -6.72
CA VAL A 75 -31.14 -9.05 -5.76
C VAL A 75 -32.00 -7.78 -5.68
N LEU A 76 -32.47 -7.25 -6.81
CA LEU A 76 -33.38 -6.09 -6.85
C LEU A 76 -34.70 -6.39 -6.12
N ARG A 77 -35.31 -7.55 -6.37
CA ARG A 77 -36.58 -7.96 -5.76
C ARG A 77 -36.45 -8.18 -4.25
N CYS A 78 -35.30 -8.67 -3.78
CA CYS A 78 -34.98 -8.72 -2.35
C CYS A 78 -35.01 -7.33 -1.67
N HIS A 79 -34.81 -6.26 -2.43
CA HIS A 79 -34.85 -4.86 -1.98
C HIS A 79 -36.12 -4.11 -2.42
N GLY A 80 -37.16 -4.83 -2.85
CA GLY A 80 -38.45 -4.24 -3.23
C GLY A 80 -38.48 -3.62 -4.62
N VAL A 81 -37.42 -3.77 -5.42
CA VAL A 81 -37.36 -3.30 -6.82
C VAL A 81 -37.79 -4.45 -7.74
N ARG A 82 -38.92 -4.27 -8.44
CA ARG A 82 -39.57 -5.37 -9.20
C ARG A 82 -38.96 -5.67 -10.57
N ALA A 83 -38.39 -4.65 -11.20
CA ALA A 83 -37.79 -4.69 -12.53
C ALA A 83 -36.65 -3.66 -12.59
N PHE A 84 -35.82 -3.71 -13.65
CA PHE A 84 -34.79 -2.72 -13.85
C PHE A 84 -35.41 -1.31 -14.04
N PRO A 85 -34.63 -0.24 -13.81
CA PRO A 85 -35.01 1.09 -14.27
C PRO A 85 -35.43 1.06 -15.75
N ALA A 86 -36.45 1.85 -16.09
CA ALA A 86 -36.97 1.92 -17.46
C ALA A 86 -35.83 2.13 -18.47
N GLU A 87 -35.80 1.32 -19.53
CA GLU A 87 -34.80 1.39 -20.61
C GLU A 87 -33.35 1.24 -20.10
N THR A 88 -33.13 0.23 -19.26
CA THR A 88 -31.80 -0.27 -18.95
C THR A 88 -31.26 -1.06 -20.14
N HIS A 89 -30.03 -0.80 -20.56
CA HIS A 89 -29.31 -1.57 -21.56
C HIS A 89 -28.05 -2.15 -20.93
N VAL A 90 -27.93 -3.47 -21.00
CA VAL A 90 -26.76 -4.22 -20.55
C VAL A 90 -26.10 -4.83 -21.78
N HIS A 91 -24.93 -4.32 -22.13
CA HIS A 91 -24.10 -4.93 -23.16
C HIS A 91 -23.03 -5.80 -22.50
N VAL A 92 -23.07 -7.10 -22.78
CA VAL A 92 -22.16 -8.10 -22.22
C VAL A 92 -21.05 -8.40 -23.22
N ARG A 93 -19.80 -8.31 -22.77
CA ARG A 93 -18.62 -8.83 -23.46
C ARG A 93 -18.03 -9.98 -22.64
N ASN A 94 -18.13 -11.20 -23.15
CA ASN A 94 -17.66 -12.37 -22.41
C ASN A 94 -16.71 -13.25 -23.23
N PRO A 95 -15.39 -13.09 -23.06
CA PRO A 95 -14.39 -13.94 -23.68
C PRO A 95 -14.15 -15.24 -22.88
N ILE A 96 -14.84 -15.46 -21.74
CA ILE A 96 -14.65 -16.63 -20.89
C ILE A 96 -15.39 -17.82 -21.50
N PRO A 97 -14.70 -18.93 -21.81
CA PRO A 97 -15.33 -20.09 -22.43
C PRO A 97 -16.42 -20.72 -21.52
N LEU A 98 -17.64 -20.84 -22.06
CA LEU A 98 -18.79 -21.45 -21.37
C LEU A 98 -18.58 -22.96 -21.18
N GLY A 99 -19.03 -23.50 -20.04
CA GLY A 99 -19.02 -24.96 -19.78
C GLY A 99 -17.65 -25.63 -19.71
N ARG A 100 -16.54 -24.87 -19.73
CA ARG A 100 -15.18 -25.41 -19.93
C ARG A 100 -14.27 -25.41 -18.70
N GLY A 101 -14.71 -24.85 -17.58
CA GLY A 101 -13.96 -24.91 -16.31
C GLY A 101 -13.19 -23.65 -15.94
N LEU A 102 -13.46 -22.51 -16.59
CA LEU A 102 -12.91 -21.19 -16.26
C LEU A 102 -13.92 -20.27 -15.54
N GLY A 103 -14.89 -20.85 -14.81
CA GLY A 103 -15.74 -20.05 -13.92
C GLY A 103 -16.67 -19.04 -14.60
N SER A 104 -17.08 -19.27 -15.85
CA SER A 104 -17.95 -18.32 -16.58
C SER A 104 -19.30 -18.09 -15.89
N SER A 105 -19.88 -19.13 -15.27
CA SER A 105 -21.10 -19.01 -14.46
C SER A 105 -20.89 -18.13 -13.21
N ALA A 106 -19.79 -18.35 -12.49
CA ALA A 106 -19.45 -17.56 -11.30
C ALA A 106 -19.23 -16.09 -11.65
N ALA A 107 -18.52 -15.82 -12.75
CA ALA A 107 -18.32 -14.47 -13.26
C ALA A 107 -19.66 -13.81 -13.62
N ALA A 108 -20.58 -14.55 -14.25
CA ALA A 108 -21.92 -14.05 -14.60
C ALA A 108 -22.78 -13.75 -13.36
N ILE A 109 -22.77 -14.60 -12.34
CA ILE A 109 -23.49 -14.39 -11.07
C ILE A 109 -22.94 -13.16 -10.34
N VAL A 110 -21.62 -13.07 -10.17
CA VAL A 110 -20.96 -11.91 -9.55
C VAL A 110 -21.27 -10.62 -10.34
N ALA A 111 -21.25 -10.68 -11.67
CA ALA A 111 -21.61 -9.54 -12.52
C ALA A 111 -23.10 -9.14 -12.34
N GLY A 112 -24.01 -10.11 -12.20
CA GLY A 112 -25.43 -9.87 -11.95
C GLY A 112 -25.69 -9.21 -10.59
N VAL A 113 -25.00 -9.65 -9.53
CA VAL A 113 -25.09 -9.02 -8.20
C VAL A 113 -24.56 -7.60 -8.24
N HIS A 114 -23.44 -7.35 -8.91
CA HIS A 114 -22.92 -5.99 -9.13
C HIS A 114 -23.89 -5.14 -9.96
N LEU A 115 -24.47 -5.70 -11.02
CA LEU A 115 -25.44 -5.02 -11.87
C LEU A 115 -26.63 -4.53 -11.04
N ALA A 116 -27.22 -5.39 -10.20
CA ALA A 116 -28.30 -5.00 -9.29
C ALA A 116 -27.89 -3.90 -8.31
N ASN A 117 -26.67 -4.00 -7.76
CA ASN A 117 -26.16 -3.02 -6.83
C ASN A 117 -26.08 -1.62 -7.46
N GLU A 118 -25.58 -1.55 -8.70
CA GLU A 118 -25.42 -0.28 -9.43
C GLU A 118 -26.76 0.28 -9.91
N VAL A 119 -27.56 -0.52 -10.62
CA VAL A 119 -28.84 -0.03 -11.17
C VAL A 119 -29.90 0.23 -10.08
N GLY A 120 -29.82 -0.49 -8.96
CA GLY A 120 -30.69 -0.33 -7.81
C GLY A 120 -30.17 0.67 -6.77
N ASN A 121 -28.93 1.17 -6.91
CA ASN A 121 -28.25 2.01 -5.92
C ASN A 121 -28.32 1.42 -4.50
N LEU A 122 -28.06 0.10 -4.38
CA LEU A 122 -28.30 -0.68 -3.16
C LEU A 122 -27.18 -0.52 -2.11
N LYS A 123 -25.98 -0.10 -2.54
CA LYS A 123 -24.79 0.13 -1.69
C LYS A 123 -24.40 -1.10 -0.85
N LEU A 124 -24.49 -2.29 -1.45
CA LEU A 124 -24.08 -3.54 -0.83
C LEU A 124 -22.56 -3.59 -0.67
N SER A 125 -22.09 -4.12 0.46
CA SER A 125 -20.68 -4.46 0.65
C SER A 125 -20.32 -5.73 -0.13
N LYS A 126 -19.04 -5.93 -0.49
CA LYS A 126 -18.59 -7.19 -1.12
C LYS A 126 -18.96 -8.42 -0.27
N ALA A 127 -18.91 -8.32 1.06
CA ALA A 127 -19.35 -9.40 1.96
C ALA A 127 -20.84 -9.73 1.76
N ARG A 128 -21.69 -8.72 1.65
CA ARG A 128 -23.12 -8.95 1.38
C ARG A 128 -23.38 -9.44 -0.04
N MET A 129 -22.59 -8.98 -1.01
CA MET A 129 -22.65 -9.49 -2.38
C MET A 129 -22.29 -10.97 -2.43
N LEU A 130 -21.28 -11.41 -1.66
CA LEU A 130 -20.92 -12.82 -1.55
C LEU A 130 -22.11 -13.66 -1.06
N ASP A 131 -22.87 -13.20 -0.06
CA ASP A 131 -24.07 -13.92 0.40
C ASP A 131 -25.10 -14.11 -0.73
N TYR A 132 -25.32 -13.08 -1.56
CA TYR A 132 -26.20 -13.18 -2.73
C TYR A 132 -25.65 -14.15 -3.78
N CYS A 133 -24.34 -14.12 -4.05
CA CYS A 133 -23.71 -15.07 -4.95
C CYS A 133 -23.84 -16.51 -4.45
N LEU A 134 -23.64 -16.75 -3.14
CA LEU A 134 -23.66 -18.09 -2.54
C LEU A 134 -25.06 -18.72 -2.48
N MET A 135 -26.12 -17.90 -2.52
CA MET A 135 -27.49 -18.40 -2.69
C MET A 135 -27.70 -19.03 -4.07
N GLU A 136 -27.03 -18.52 -5.11
CA GLU A 136 -27.16 -19.03 -6.48
C GLU A 136 -26.11 -20.10 -6.79
N GLU A 137 -24.86 -19.87 -6.38
CA GLU A 137 -23.75 -20.79 -6.55
C GLU A 137 -23.18 -21.21 -5.21
N ARG A 138 -23.54 -22.43 -4.79
CA ARG A 138 -23.15 -23.02 -3.50
C ARG A 138 -21.67 -23.43 -3.43
N HIS A 139 -20.87 -23.08 -4.43
CA HIS A 139 -19.43 -23.37 -4.49
C HIS A 139 -18.67 -22.07 -4.22
N PRO A 140 -18.20 -21.87 -2.98
CA PRO A 140 -17.67 -20.57 -2.58
C PRO A 140 -16.35 -20.22 -3.27
N ASP A 141 -15.58 -21.23 -3.67
CA ASP A 141 -14.26 -21.09 -4.29
C ASP A 141 -14.27 -20.25 -5.57
N ASN A 142 -15.21 -20.51 -6.49
CA ASN A 142 -15.31 -19.76 -7.75
C ASN A 142 -15.81 -18.34 -7.54
N VAL A 143 -16.93 -18.18 -6.82
CA VAL A 143 -17.55 -16.86 -6.64
C VAL A 143 -16.68 -15.94 -5.80
N ALA A 144 -16.01 -16.45 -4.77
CA ALA A 144 -15.10 -15.64 -3.98
C ALA A 144 -13.86 -15.24 -4.78
N ALA A 145 -13.31 -16.14 -5.61
CA ALA A 145 -12.21 -15.79 -6.51
C ALA A 145 -12.64 -14.68 -7.48
N ALA A 146 -13.76 -14.84 -8.18
CA ALA A 146 -14.27 -13.84 -9.11
C ALA A 146 -14.59 -12.50 -8.41
N LEU A 147 -15.16 -12.51 -7.21
CA LEU A 147 -15.56 -11.31 -6.48
C LEU A 147 -14.39 -10.55 -5.82
N TYR A 148 -13.47 -11.27 -5.19
CA TYR A 148 -12.39 -10.69 -4.39
C TYR A 148 -11.03 -10.66 -5.09
N GLY A 149 -10.79 -11.54 -6.07
CA GLY A 149 -9.54 -11.62 -6.80
C GLY A 149 -8.43 -12.37 -6.07
N GLY A 150 -7.40 -12.73 -6.82
CA GLY A 150 -6.20 -13.44 -6.36
C GLY A 150 -6.44 -14.93 -6.12
N PHE A 151 -5.53 -15.51 -5.34
CA PHE A 151 -5.59 -16.90 -4.89
C PHE A 151 -6.29 -16.94 -3.52
N VAL A 152 -7.41 -17.64 -3.43
CA VAL A 152 -8.31 -17.59 -2.27
C VAL A 152 -8.60 -18.98 -1.70
N GLY A 153 -8.78 -19.01 -0.38
CA GLY A 153 -9.39 -20.13 0.34
C GLY A 153 -10.75 -19.73 0.86
N THR A 154 -11.69 -20.67 0.87
CA THR A 154 -13.08 -20.43 1.23
C THR A 154 -13.66 -21.55 2.07
N TYR A 155 -14.67 -21.22 2.87
CA TYR A 155 -15.51 -22.19 3.58
C TYR A 155 -16.90 -21.60 3.84
N LEU A 156 -17.89 -22.47 3.99
CA LEU A 156 -19.24 -22.10 4.39
C LEU A 156 -19.36 -22.12 5.92
N ASN A 157 -20.06 -21.16 6.50
CA ASN A 157 -20.30 -21.10 7.94
C ASN A 157 -21.41 -22.07 8.36
N GLU A 158 -21.38 -22.51 9.62
CA GLU A 158 -22.55 -23.15 10.23
C GLU A 158 -23.66 -22.10 10.43
N LEU A 159 -24.86 -22.42 9.95
CA LEU A 159 -26.01 -21.54 9.99
C LEU A 159 -27.10 -22.11 10.90
N SER A 160 -28.04 -21.26 11.29
CA SER A 160 -29.25 -21.72 11.99
C SER A 160 -30.02 -22.73 11.11
N PRO A 161 -30.79 -23.67 11.69
CA PRO A 161 -31.65 -24.56 10.91
C PRO A 161 -32.58 -23.80 9.97
N GLU A 162 -33.14 -22.67 10.43
CA GLU A 162 -34.01 -21.81 9.63
C GLU A 162 -33.28 -21.17 8.44
N ASP A 163 -32.02 -20.75 8.61
CA ASP A 163 -31.21 -20.18 7.53
C ASP A 163 -30.68 -21.24 6.58
N THR A 164 -30.45 -22.46 7.07
CA THR A 164 -30.08 -23.62 6.24
C THR A 164 -31.22 -24.01 5.31
N GLU A 165 -32.45 -24.11 5.83
CA GLU A 165 -33.64 -24.40 5.03
C GLU A 165 -33.85 -23.34 3.94
N ARG A 166 -33.61 -22.04 4.25
CA ARG A 166 -33.69 -20.95 3.27
C ARG A 166 -32.66 -21.08 2.15
N LEU A 167 -31.44 -21.50 2.46
CA LEU A 167 -30.39 -21.75 1.47
C LEU A 167 -30.72 -22.94 0.58
N GLU A 168 -31.44 -23.92 1.09
CA GLU A 168 -31.80 -25.13 0.35
C GLU A 168 -32.82 -24.88 -0.76
N ILE A 169 -33.63 -23.82 -0.67
CA ILE A 169 -34.63 -23.43 -1.69
C ILE A 169 -33.91 -23.03 -2.99
N PRO A 170 -34.05 -23.80 -4.08
CA PRO A 170 -33.45 -23.47 -5.37
C PRO A 170 -33.97 -22.13 -5.92
N LEU A 171 -33.11 -21.39 -6.63
CA LEU A 171 -33.52 -20.12 -7.27
C LEU A 171 -34.71 -20.31 -8.23
N SER A 172 -34.83 -21.48 -8.87
CA SER A 172 -35.98 -21.84 -9.72
C SER A 172 -37.30 -21.95 -8.96
N GLU A 173 -37.27 -22.15 -7.64
CA GLU A 173 -38.47 -22.14 -6.79
C GLU A 173 -38.75 -20.73 -6.24
N VAL A 174 -37.71 -19.90 -6.08
CA VAL A 174 -37.81 -18.49 -5.70
C VAL A 174 -38.26 -17.60 -6.87
N LEU A 175 -37.89 -17.97 -8.10
CA LEU A 175 -38.19 -17.31 -9.37
C LEU A 175 -38.51 -18.37 -10.46
N PRO A 176 -39.70 -18.98 -10.46
CA PRO A 176 -40.05 -20.04 -11.43
C PRO A 176 -40.20 -19.53 -12.87
N GLU A 177 -39.72 -20.33 -13.82
CA GLU A 177 -39.98 -20.16 -15.25
C GLU A 177 -41.44 -20.59 -15.57
N PRO A 178 -42.26 -19.82 -16.32
CA PRO A 178 -42.09 -18.46 -16.83
C PRO A 178 -43.02 -17.48 -16.08
N ALA A 179 -42.51 -16.78 -15.05
CA ALA A 179 -43.25 -15.69 -14.42
C ALA A 179 -42.75 -14.32 -14.92
N GLY A 180 -42.96 -14.07 -16.21
CA GLY A 180 -42.77 -12.79 -16.91
C GLY A 180 -43.80 -11.72 -16.53
N GLY A 181 -43.96 -11.50 -15.22
CA GLY A 181 -44.77 -10.43 -14.67
C GLY A 181 -43.95 -9.56 -13.74
N VAL A 182 -44.19 -8.24 -13.78
CA VAL A 182 -43.62 -7.26 -12.84
C VAL A 182 -44.09 -7.53 -11.40
N ASP A 183 -45.22 -8.22 -11.22
CA ASP A 183 -45.74 -8.58 -9.90
C ASP A 183 -46.16 -10.05 -9.83
N THR A 184 -45.29 -10.87 -9.24
CA THR A 184 -45.59 -12.25 -8.86
C THR A 184 -46.24 -12.34 -7.47
N GLY A 185 -46.48 -11.21 -6.78
CA GLY A 185 -46.99 -11.16 -5.41
C GLY A 185 -45.99 -11.61 -4.32
N LEU A 186 -44.90 -12.28 -4.70
CA LEU A 186 -43.91 -12.85 -3.79
C LEU A 186 -42.68 -11.95 -3.68
N ARG A 187 -42.21 -11.69 -2.44
CA ARG A 187 -40.87 -11.14 -2.21
C ARG A 187 -39.93 -12.34 -2.01
N PRO A 188 -38.88 -12.49 -2.84
CA PRO A 188 -37.93 -13.58 -2.63
C PRO A 188 -37.27 -13.43 -1.25
N PRO A 189 -36.98 -14.54 -0.55
CA PRO A 189 -36.28 -14.48 0.72
C PRO A 189 -34.89 -13.86 0.51
N GLN A 190 -34.48 -12.97 1.41
CA GLN A 190 -33.12 -12.49 1.40
C GLN A 190 -32.16 -13.61 1.84
N PRO A 191 -30.93 -13.66 1.29
CA PRO A 191 -29.92 -14.58 1.78
C PRO A 191 -29.71 -14.39 3.28
N PRO A 192 -29.45 -15.47 4.05
CA PRO A 192 -28.81 -15.35 5.36
C PRO A 192 -27.57 -14.46 5.29
N LEU A 193 -27.21 -13.85 6.41
CA LEU A 193 -25.97 -13.08 6.51
C LEU A 193 -24.81 -14.02 6.79
N ASN A 194 -23.65 -13.74 6.19
CA ASN A 194 -22.41 -14.45 6.47
C ASN A 194 -22.49 -15.95 6.12
N ILE A 195 -22.97 -16.27 4.93
CA ILE A 195 -23.11 -17.67 4.44
C ILE A 195 -21.73 -18.33 4.29
N GLY A 196 -20.75 -17.57 3.82
CA GLY A 196 -19.40 -18.07 3.60
C GLY A 196 -18.34 -17.02 3.89
N HIS A 197 -17.14 -17.52 4.18
CA HIS A 197 -15.97 -16.70 4.47
C HIS A 197 -14.85 -17.02 3.47
N TYR A 198 -13.97 -16.05 3.25
CA TYR A 198 -12.79 -16.22 2.40
C TYR A 198 -11.53 -15.73 3.10
N THR A 199 -10.38 -16.17 2.59
CA THR A 199 -9.07 -15.60 2.88
C THR A 199 -8.28 -15.51 1.58
N LYS A 200 -7.42 -14.51 1.44
CA LYS A 200 -6.44 -14.46 0.35
C LYS A 200 -5.15 -15.12 0.80
N PHE A 201 -4.63 -16.00 -0.03
CA PHE A 201 -3.31 -16.59 0.14
C PHE A 201 -2.28 -15.81 -0.66
N PRO A 202 -1.01 -15.82 -0.23
CA PRO A 202 0.08 -15.23 -1.01
C PRO A 202 0.25 -15.97 -2.34
N TRP A 203 0.70 -15.25 -3.36
CA TRP A 203 1.02 -15.79 -4.68
C TRP A 203 2.34 -15.19 -5.17
N ALA A 204 3.28 -16.03 -5.56
CA ALA A 204 4.55 -15.60 -6.12
C ALA A 204 4.35 -15.05 -7.54
N SER A 205 4.79 -13.82 -7.78
CA SER A 205 4.61 -13.10 -9.06
C SER A 205 5.26 -13.81 -10.26
N ASP A 206 6.23 -14.68 -10.00
CA ASP A 206 6.91 -15.48 -11.02
C ASP A 206 6.00 -16.54 -11.65
N ILE A 207 4.91 -16.94 -10.97
CA ILE A 207 4.02 -18.02 -11.38
C ILE A 207 2.94 -17.48 -12.33
N LYS A 208 2.89 -18.05 -13.54
CA LYS A 208 1.83 -17.84 -14.54
C LYS A 208 1.02 -19.12 -14.76
N CYS A 209 -0.16 -18.96 -15.33
CA CYS A 209 -1.14 -20.02 -15.53
C CYS A 209 -1.31 -20.32 -17.03
N ILE A 210 -0.89 -21.49 -17.46
CA ILE A 210 -1.18 -22.03 -18.79
C ILE A 210 -2.52 -22.74 -18.71
N CYS A 211 -3.54 -22.22 -19.39
CA CYS A 211 -4.88 -22.81 -19.44
C CYS A 211 -5.08 -23.49 -20.79
N ILE A 212 -5.14 -24.82 -20.81
CA ILE A 212 -5.49 -25.60 -22.01
C ILE A 212 -7.00 -25.79 -22.02
N ILE A 213 -7.67 -25.39 -23.10
CA ILE A 213 -9.12 -25.25 -23.19
C ILE A 213 -9.64 -26.16 -24.30
N PRO A 214 -10.12 -27.37 -23.97
CA PRO A 214 -10.74 -28.26 -24.95
C PRO A 214 -12.04 -27.71 -25.55
N GLN A 215 -12.29 -28.01 -26.82
CA GLN A 215 -13.51 -27.61 -27.55
C GLN A 215 -14.69 -28.55 -27.28
N PHE A 216 -14.93 -28.87 -26.01
CA PHE A 216 -16.14 -29.57 -25.55
C PHE A 216 -16.49 -29.14 -24.12
N GLU A 217 -17.69 -29.46 -23.66
CA GLU A 217 -18.19 -29.01 -22.35
C GLU A 217 -18.42 -30.18 -21.40
N VAL A 218 -18.19 -29.91 -20.11
CA VAL A 218 -18.58 -30.81 -19.02
C VAL A 218 -19.36 -29.97 -18.01
N SER A 219 -20.63 -30.34 -17.79
CA SER A 219 -21.46 -29.63 -16.81
C SER A 219 -21.04 -29.95 -15.38
N THR A 220 -21.17 -28.98 -14.48
CA THR A 220 -20.87 -29.14 -13.05
C THR A 220 -21.66 -30.30 -12.44
N ALA A 221 -22.93 -30.48 -12.83
CA ALA A 221 -23.74 -31.60 -12.38
C ALA A 221 -23.15 -32.97 -12.75
N LYS A 222 -22.72 -33.16 -14.02
CA LYS A 222 -22.04 -34.39 -14.46
C LYS A 222 -20.72 -34.60 -13.71
N ALA A 223 -19.94 -33.54 -13.53
CA ALA A 223 -18.66 -33.59 -12.83
C ALA A 223 -18.77 -33.90 -11.33
N ARG A 224 -19.92 -33.60 -10.71
CA ARG A 224 -20.24 -34.00 -9.33
C ARG A 224 -20.83 -35.40 -9.24
N ALA A 225 -21.65 -35.82 -10.20
CA ALA A 225 -22.30 -37.13 -10.19
C ALA A 225 -21.32 -38.31 -10.24
N VAL A 226 -20.08 -38.09 -10.69
CA VAL A 226 -19.02 -39.13 -10.72
C VAL A 226 -18.22 -39.21 -9.42
N LEU A 227 -18.42 -38.28 -8.48
CA LEU A 227 -17.73 -38.29 -7.19
C LEU A 227 -18.35 -39.34 -6.26
N PRO A 228 -17.55 -39.99 -5.39
CA PRO A 228 -18.07 -40.99 -4.47
C PRO A 228 -18.86 -40.32 -3.34
N GLU A 229 -19.82 -41.05 -2.76
CA GLU A 229 -20.55 -40.59 -1.57
C GLU A 229 -19.66 -40.55 -0.30
N SER A 230 -18.56 -41.29 -0.30
CA SER A 230 -17.61 -41.32 0.82
C SER A 230 -16.17 -41.49 0.36
N TYR A 231 -15.25 -40.93 1.15
CA TYR A 231 -13.81 -41.00 0.89
C TYR A 231 -13.10 -41.85 1.94
N SER A 232 -12.01 -42.50 1.54
CA SER A 232 -11.17 -43.21 2.50
C SER A 232 -10.47 -42.20 3.42
N ARG A 233 -10.30 -42.56 4.69
CA ARG A 233 -9.50 -41.76 5.65
C ARG A 233 -8.09 -41.47 5.09
N LYS A 234 -7.49 -42.45 4.42
CA LYS A 234 -6.15 -42.33 3.83
C LYS A 234 -6.09 -41.22 2.77
N ASP A 235 -7.08 -41.17 1.88
CA ASP A 235 -7.10 -40.20 0.79
C ASP A 235 -7.50 -38.81 1.28
N THR A 236 -8.39 -38.73 2.28
CA THR A 236 -8.71 -37.46 2.95
C THR A 236 -7.49 -36.86 3.63
N ILE A 237 -6.75 -37.65 4.43
CA ILE A 237 -5.51 -37.20 5.07
C ILE A 237 -4.47 -36.79 4.02
N PHE A 238 -4.35 -37.56 2.92
CA PHE A 238 -3.46 -37.23 1.83
C PHE A 238 -3.76 -35.83 1.28
N ASN A 239 -5.03 -35.54 0.94
CA ASN A 239 -5.41 -34.24 0.41
C ASN A 239 -5.20 -33.10 1.43
N MET A 240 -5.55 -33.29 2.70
CA MET A 240 -5.35 -32.26 3.73
C MET A 240 -3.88 -31.87 3.89
N GLN A 241 -2.97 -32.84 3.84
CA GLN A 241 -1.52 -32.57 3.87
C GLN A 241 -1.07 -31.71 2.68
N ARG A 242 -1.53 -32.06 1.48
CA ARG A 242 -1.17 -31.34 0.25
C ARG A 242 -1.74 -29.93 0.25
N LEU A 243 -3.01 -29.78 0.63
CA LEU A 243 -3.69 -28.50 0.72
C LEU A 243 -2.95 -27.53 1.66
N ALA A 244 -2.58 -27.99 2.86
CA ALA A 244 -1.85 -27.16 3.83
C ALA A 244 -0.49 -26.68 3.31
N VAL A 245 0.20 -27.51 2.53
CA VAL A 245 1.47 -27.13 1.90
C VAL A 245 1.25 -26.19 0.72
N LEU A 246 0.27 -26.50 -0.14
CA LEU A 246 0.02 -25.76 -1.38
C LEU A 246 -0.28 -24.27 -1.14
N THR A 247 -1.11 -23.96 -0.13
CA THR A 247 -1.49 -22.58 0.19
C THR A 247 -0.32 -21.70 0.58
N THR A 248 0.77 -22.30 1.06
CA THR A 248 2.00 -21.59 1.44
C THR A 248 3.04 -21.64 0.34
N ALA A 249 3.21 -22.80 -0.30
CA ALA A 249 4.22 -23.02 -1.33
C ALA A 249 4.04 -22.11 -2.55
N LEU A 250 2.80 -21.85 -2.95
CA LEU A 250 2.50 -20.93 -4.06
C LEU A 250 2.83 -19.47 -3.76
N GLY A 251 3.07 -19.10 -2.50
CA GLY A 251 3.48 -17.76 -2.09
C GLY A 251 4.98 -17.54 -1.97
N GLN A 252 5.79 -18.60 -2.13
CA GLN A 252 7.25 -18.52 -1.95
C GLN A 252 7.94 -18.11 -3.25
N SER A 253 8.90 -17.18 -3.16
CA SER A 253 9.79 -16.81 -4.27
C SER A 253 11.25 -17.01 -3.84
N PRO A 254 12.07 -17.77 -4.61
CA PRO A 254 11.68 -18.47 -5.84
C PRO A 254 10.73 -19.65 -5.58
N PRO A 255 9.79 -19.97 -6.51
CA PRO A 255 8.91 -21.13 -6.37
C PRO A 255 9.69 -22.45 -6.36
N ASP A 256 9.33 -23.37 -5.47
CA ASP A 256 9.89 -24.75 -5.41
C ASP A 256 9.05 -25.70 -6.30
N PRO A 257 9.58 -26.14 -7.46
CA PRO A 257 8.82 -26.98 -8.40
C PRO A 257 8.46 -28.35 -7.83
N ASP A 258 9.34 -28.97 -7.05
CA ASP A 258 9.11 -30.32 -6.51
C ASP A 258 8.05 -30.28 -5.40
N MET A 259 8.11 -29.24 -4.56
CA MET A 259 7.13 -29.01 -3.51
C MET A 259 5.75 -28.69 -4.11
N ILE A 260 5.66 -27.76 -5.06
CA ILE A 260 4.38 -27.35 -5.67
C ILE A 260 3.77 -28.53 -6.44
N TYR A 261 4.55 -29.24 -7.25
CA TYR A 261 4.05 -30.37 -8.03
C TYR A 261 3.49 -31.48 -7.13
N THR A 262 4.18 -31.77 -6.03
CA THR A 262 3.73 -32.75 -5.04
C THR A 262 2.50 -32.28 -4.27
N ALA A 263 2.43 -30.99 -3.95
CA ALA A 263 1.31 -30.37 -3.26
C ALA A 263 0.06 -30.21 -4.14
N MET A 264 0.19 -30.23 -5.47
CA MET A 264 -0.96 -30.20 -6.39
C MET A 264 -1.60 -31.57 -6.62
N GLN A 265 -1.04 -32.65 -6.08
CA GLN A 265 -1.61 -33.98 -6.25
C GLN A 265 -2.94 -34.13 -5.49
N ASP A 266 -3.95 -34.67 -6.19
CA ASP A 266 -5.31 -34.82 -5.69
C ASP A 266 -5.78 -36.27 -5.68
N LYS A 267 -6.60 -36.58 -4.67
CA LYS A 267 -7.32 -37.85 -4.56
C LYS A 267 -8.81 -37.71 -4.29
N LEU A 268 -9.35 -36.49 -4.20
CA LEU A 268 -10.77 -36.29 -3.87
C LEU A 268 -11.65 -36.09 -5.10
N HIS A 269 -11.15 -35.49 -6.19
CA HIS A 269 -12.02 -35.17 -7.33
C HIS A 269 -11.45 -35.57 -8.69
N GLN A 270 -10.17 -35.31 -8.96
CA GLN A 270 -9.57 -35.58 -10.27
C GLN A 270 -9.60 -37.06 -10.67
N PRO A 271 -9.27 -38.03 -9.78
CA PRO A 271 -9.29 -39.44 -10.16
C PRO A 271 -10.67 -39.96 -10.56
N TYR A 272 -11.72 -39.35 -10.01
CA TYR A 272 -13.11 -39.71 -10.28
C TYR A 272 -13.63 -39.03 -11.55
N ARG A 273 -13.07 -37.86 -11.90
CA ARG A 273 -13.43 -37.10 -13.10
C ARG A 273 -12.74 -37.57 -14.38
N ARG A 274 -11.74 -38.45 -14.31
CA ARG A 274 -11.01 -38.98 -15.48
C ARG A 274 -11.89 -39.61 -16.56
N GLY A 275 -13.07 -40.14 -16.21
CA GLY A 275 -13.99 -40.71 -17.19
C GLY A 275 -14.75 -39.67 -18.03
N LEU A 276 -14.70 -38.39 -17.63
CA LEU A 276 -15.40 -37.29 -18.31
C LEU A 276 -14.50 -36.56 -19.32
N ILE A 277 -13.19 -36.75 -19.22
CA ILE A 277 -12.19 -36.03 -20.01
C ILE A 277 -11.25 -37.10 -20.60
N PRO A 278 -11.38 -37.41 -21.90
CA PRO A 278 -10.52 -38.40 -22.55
C PRO A 278 -9.03 -38.06 -22.38
N GLY A 279 -8.23 -39.06 -22.02
CA GLY A 279 -6.79 -38.91 -21.81
C GLY A 279 -6.37 -38.13 -20.56
N LEU A 280 -7.28 -37.77 -19.64
CA LEU A 280 -6.94 -36.91 -18.48
C LEU A 280 -5.79 -37.48 -17.63
N THR A 281 -5.77 -38.79 -17.42
CA THR A 281 -4.74 -39.42 -16.57
C THR A 281 -3.37 -39.29 -17.23
N GLU A 282 -3.32 -39.58 -18.53
CA GLU A 282 -2.13 -39.50 -19.37
C GLU A 282 -1.64 -38.06 -19.48
N ILE A 283 -2.53 -37.09 -19.68
CA ILE A 283 -2.21 -35.66 -19.77
C ILE A 283 -1.62 -35.12 -18.47
N LEU A 284 -2.22 -35.43 -17.31
CA LEU A 284 -1.70 -34.98 -16.02
C LEU A 284 -0.36 -35.63 -15.66
N GLN A 285 -0.05 -36.78 -16.23
CA GLN A 285 1.20 -37.52 -16.00
C GLN A 285 2.26 -37.27 -17.09
N SER A 286 1.90 -36.68 -18.23
CA SER A 286 2.81 -36.48 -19.36
C SER A 286 3.84 -35.38 -19.09
N VAL A 287 3.53 -34.48 -18.16
CA VAL A 287 4.41 -33.37 -17.76
C VAL A 287 4.75 -33.43 -16.27
N THR A 288 6.03 -33.23 -15.97
CA THR A 288 6.56 -33.11 -14.60
C THR A 288 7.63 -32.01 -14.58
N PRO A 289 7.97 -31.43 -13.41
CA PRO A 289 9.05 -30.45 -13.32
C PRO A 289 10.38 -30.97 -13.85
N GLN A 290 10.64 -32.29 -13.73
CA GLN A 290 11.87 -32.92 -14.22
C GLN A 290 11.89 -33.09 -15.74
N SER A 291 10.73 -33.38 -16.35
CA SER A 291 10.62 -33.54 -17.81
C SER A 291 10.43 -32.22 -18.55
N HIS A 292 9.83 -31.22 -17.89
CA HIS A 292 9.48 -29.93 -18.47
C HIS A 292 9.95 -28.81 -17.55
N PRO A 293 11.21 -28.34 -17.72
CA PRO A 293 11.75 -27.24 -16.93
C PRO A 293 10.84 -26.01 -16.97
N GLY A 294 10.64 -25.36 -15.83
CA GLY A 294 9.74 -24.22 -15.69
C GLY A 294 8.31 -24.60 -15.29
N LEU A 295 7.88 -25.85 -15.44
CA LEU A 295 6.62 -26.34 -14.87
C LEU A 295 6.73 -26.46 -13.34
N LEU A 296 5.70 -26.00 -12.64
CA LEU A 296 5.56 -26.14 -11.18
C LEU A 296 4.48 -27.15 -10.80
N GLY A 297 3.41 -27.26 -11.59
CA GLY A 297 2.31 -28.18 -11.28
C GLY A 297 1.21 -28.14 -12.32
N ILE A 298 0.36 -29.17 -12.32
CA ILE A 298 -0.72 -29.33 -13.30
C ILE A 298 -1.94 -29.96 -12.62
N CYS A 299 -3.13 -29.47 -12.95
CA CYS A 299 -4.39 -29.94 -12.38
C CYS A 299 -5.57 -29.64 -13.31
N LEU A 300 -6.74 -30.18 -12.95
CA LEU A 300 -8.00 -29.82 -13.58
C LEU A 300 -8.50 -28.46 -13.07
N SER A 301 -9.02 -27.62 -13.96
CA SER A 301 -9.63 -26.34 -13.62
C SER A 301 -11.14 -26.50 -13.36
N GLY A 302 -11.53 -26.47 -12.09
CA GLY A 302 -12.93 -26.54 -11.69
C GLY A 302 -13.57 -27.89 -12.04
N ALA A 303 -14.82 -27.84 -12.52
CA ALA A 303 -15.59 -29.02 -12.92
C ALA A 303 -15.54 -29.29 -14.44
N GLY A 304 -14.93 -28.37 -15.21
CA GLY A 304 -14.86 -28.46 -16.67
C GLY A 304 -13.58 -29.17 -17.16
N PRO A 305 -13.44 -29.36 -18.48
CA PRO A 305 -12.31 -30.05 -19.09
C PRO A 305 -11.01 -29.26 -19.18
N THR A 306 -10.98 -27.96 -18.83
CA THR A 306 -9.76 -27.16 -18.89
C THR A 306 -8.67 -27.71 -17.97
N ILE A 307 -7.44 -27.80 -18.49
CA ILE A 307 -6.24 -28.14 -17.73
C ILE A 307 -5.51 -26.85 -17.35
N LEU A 308 -5.21 -26.70 -16.07
CA LEU A 308 -4.43 -25.59 -15.52
C LEU A 308 -3.02 -26.09 -15.18
N ALA A 309 -2.02 -25.56 -15.87
CA ALA A 309 -0.62 -25.76 -15.53
C ALA A 309 0.00 -24.47 -14.98
N LEU A 310 0.67 -24.57 -13.84
CA LEU A 310 1.42 -23.49 -13.21
C LEU A 310 2.88 -23.57 -13.67
N ALA A 311 3.44 -22.46 -14.12
CA ALA A 311 4.80 -22.41 -14.64
C ALA A 311 5.47 -21.05 -14.43
N THR A 312 6.80 -21.01 -14.42
CA THR A 312 7.62 -19.79 -14.38
C THR A 312 8.27 -19.46 -15.73
N ALA A 313 8.44 -20.46 -16.60
CA ALA A 313 9.07 -20.32 -17.92
C ALA A 313 8.59 -21.42 -18.89
N ASN A 314 9.07 -21.37 -20.13
CA ASN A 314 8.81 -22.37 -21.17
C ASN A 314 7.32 -22.59 -21.50
N PHE A 315 6.51 -21.54 -21.39
CA PHE A 315 5.06 -21.59 -21.52
C PHE A 315 4.58 -22.23 -22.82
N ASP A 316 5.09 -21.77 -23.97
CA ASP A 316 4.72 -22.31 -25.28
C ASP A 316 5.10 -23.78 -25.43
N SER A 317 6.27 -24.18 -24.93
CA SER A 317 6.73 -25.57 -25.00
C SER A 317 5.83 -26.50 -24.18
N ILE A 318 5.48 -26.09 -22.96
CA ILE A 318 4.58 -26.85 -22.09
C ILE A 318 3.18 -26.91 -22.71
N ALA A 319 2.66 -25.78 -23.20
CA ALA A 319 1.36 -25.72 -23.83
C ALA A 319 1.27 -26.62 -25.07
N ASN A 320 2.24 -26.52 -25.98
CA ASN A 320 2.27 -27.32 -27.21
C ASN A 320 2.35 -28.83 -26.91
N HIS A 321 3.06 -29.24 -25.86
CA HIS A 321 3.07 -30.63 -25.43
C HIS A 321 1.67 -31.09 -24.99
N LEU A 322 1.00 -30.31 -24.13
CA LEU A 322 -0.35 -30.65 -23.65
C LEU A 322 -1.39 -30.64 -24.78
N LEU A 323 -1.28 -29.74 -25.76
CA LEU A 323 -2.11 -29.75 -26.95
C LEU A 323 -1.93 -31.04 -27.77
N ALA A 324 -0.68 -31.49 -27.93
CA ALA A 324 -0.38 -32.73 -28.65
C ALA A 324 -0.96 -33.96 -27.94
N GLU A 325 -0.97 -34.00 -26.60
CA GLU A 325 -1.63 -35.07 -25.84
C GLU A 325 -3.14 -35.11 -26.07
N PHE A 326 -3.83 -33.97 -26.03
CA PHE A 326 -5.24 -33.91 -26.39
C PHE A 326 -5.51 -34.30 -27.85
N GLN A 327 -4.61 -33.97 -28.77
CA GLN A 327 -4.74 -34.33 -30.17
C GLN A 327 -4.69 -35.85 -30.40
N LYS A 328 -3.96 -36.62 -29.57
CA LYS A 328 -3.96 -38.09 -29.63
C LYS A 328 -5.34 -38.68 -29.35
N GLU A 329 -6.13 -38.00 -28.52
CA GLU A 329 -7.53 -38.33 -28.23
C GLU A 329 -8.52 -37.74 -29.25
N GLY A 330 -8.03 -37.09 -30.31
CA GLY A 330 -8.85 -36.45 -31.33
C GLY A 330 -9.54 -35.15 -30.87
N ILE A 331 -9.05 -34.55 -29.78
CA ILE A 331 -9.66 -33.36 -29.18
C ILE A 331 -8.91 -32.11 -29.64
N THR A 332 -9.65 -31.14 -30.15
CA THR A 332 -9.11 -29.81 -30.48
C THR A 332 -9.13 -28.94 -29.23
N CYS A 333 -8.03 -28.24 -28.97
CA CYS A 333 -7.86 -27.37 -27.80
C CYS A 333 -7.28 -26.02 -28.22
N ASP A 334 -7.72 -24.97 -27.54
CA ASP A 334 -7.01 -23.69 -27.50
C ASP A 334 -6.15 -23.62 -26.23
N TRP A 335 -5.25 -22.64 -26.14
CA TRP A 335 -4.62 -22.32 -24.87
C TRP A 335 -4.48 -20.82 -24.64
N LYS A 336 -4.40 -20.44 -23.36
CA LYS A 336 -4.17 -19.07 -22.93
C LYS A 336 -3.12 -19.04 -21.83
N LEU A 337 -2.23 -18.05 -21.87
CA LEU A 337 -1.36 -17.71 -20.75
C LEU A 337 -2.02 -16.60 -19.94
N LEU A 338 -2.47 -16.95 -18.73
CA LEU A 338 -3.16 -16.06 -17.81
C LEU A 338 -2.32 -15.82 -16.55
N GLN A 339 -2.66 -14.76 -15.82
CA GLN A 339 -2.07 -14.39 -14.55
C GLN A 339 -3.18 -14.14 -13.52
N PRO A 340 -2.88 -14.23 -12.21
CA PRO A 340 -3.86 -13.92 -11.18
C PRO A 340 -4.43 -12.51 -11.33
N ALA A 341 -5.75 -12.39 -11.30
CA ALA A 341 -6.44 -11.10 -11.24
C ALA A 341 -6.65 -10.69 -9.77
N THR A 342 -5.86 -9.76 -9.24
CA THR A 342 -5.80 -9.47 -7.80
C THR A 342 -7.02 -8.75 -7.23
N ASP A 343 -7.72 -7.97 -8.06
CA ASP A 343 -8.72 -6.99 -7.61
C ASP A 343 -10.14 -7.56 -7.53
N GLY A 344 -10.36 -8.70 -8.19
CA GLY A 344 -11.67 -9.34 -8.32
C GLY A 344 -12.61 -8.51 -9.18
N ALA A 345 -13.89 -8.52 -8.84
CA ALA A 345 -14.89 -7.72 -9.52
C ALA A 345 -14.70 -6.22 -9.21
N THR A 346 -14.79 -5.39 -10.26
CA THR A 346 -14.62 -3.94 -10.22
C THR A 346 -15.75 -3.23 -10.97
N VAL A 347 -16.03 -1.98 -10.58
CA VAL A 347 -17.04 -1.12 -11.21
C VAL A 347 -16.37 0.23 -11.51
N SER A 348 -16.50 0.73 -12.74
CA SER A 348 -15.99 2.04 -13.14
C SER A 348 -17.04 2.82 -13.94
N ASN A 349 -16.96 4.16 -13.90
CA ASN A 349 -17.80 5.04 -14.73
C ASN A 349 -16.92 5.62 -15.83
N SER A 350 -17.27 5.39 -17.10
CA SER A 350 -16.37 5.71 -18.21
C SER A 350 -16.12 7.22 -18.37
N LEU A 351 -14.90 7.66 -18.11
CA LEU A 351 -14.28 8.84 -18.73
C LEU A 351 -13.31 8.31 -19.80
N ASN A 352 -13.63 8.55 -21.08
CA ASN A 352 -12.81 8.34 -22.29
C ASN A 352 -11.74 7.23 -22.27
N SER A 353 -12.05 6.09 -22.88
CA SER A 353 -11.04 5.10 -23.30
C SER A 353 -10.86 5.11 -24.82
N SER A 354 -9.68 5.52 -25.27
CA SER A 354 -9.12 5.20 -26.60
C SER A 354 -8.80 3.69 -26.69
N PRO A 355 -8.51 3.12 -27.89
CA PRO A 355 -8.41 1.67 -28.08
C PRO A 355 -7.28 1.03 -27.24
N ALA A 356 -7.50 -0.21 -26.80
CA ALA A 356 -6.67 -0.98 -25.89
C ALA A 356 -5.15 -0.93 -26.20
N GLU A 357 -4.40 -0.24 -25.33
CA GLU A 357 -2.96 -0.42 -25.17
C GLU A 357 -2.68 -1.43 -24.04
N ALA A 358 -1.61 -2.20 -24.21
CA ALA A 358 -1.16 -3.22 -23.27
C ALA A 358 -0.99 -2.66 -21.83
N LEU A 359 -1.39 -3.44 -20.81
CA LEU A 359 -1.15 -3.11 -19.40
C LEU A 359 0.36 -3.04 -19.13
N THR A 360 0.87 -1.83 -18.92
CA THR A 360 2.24 -1.56 -18.46
C THR A 360 2.22 -1.29 -16.96
N TYR A 361 3.37 -1.31 -16.30
CA TYR A 361 3.50 -0.92 -14.87
C TYR A 361 2.88 0.47 -14.60
N ALA A 362 2.89 1.36 -15.60
CA ALA A 362 2.22 2.67 -15.59
C ALA A 362 0.70 2.60 -15.41
N SER A 363 0.04 1.53 -15.88
CA SER A 363 -1.40 1.34 -15.75
C SER A 363 -1.86 0.93 -14.33
N SER A 364 -0.93 0.48 -13.47
CA SER A 364 -1.17 0.29 -12.02
C SER A 364 -1.02 1.60 -11.22
N GLY A 365 -0.92 2.74 -11.91
CA GLY A 365 -0.63 4.04 -11.30
C GLY A 365 0.86 4.26 -11.01
N VAL A 366 1.77 3.41 -11.55
CA VAL A 366 3.22 3.51 -11.32
C VAL A 366 3.97 3.80 -12.62
N SER A 367 4.22 5.06 -12.92
CA SER A 367 4.82 5.50 -14.18
C SER A 367 6.35 5.44 -14.15
N ILE A 368 6.91 4.43 -14.83
CA ILE A 368 8.36 4.33 -15.09
C ILE A 368 8.87 5.56 -15.85
N ASP A 369 8.07 6.10 -16.77
CA ASP A 369 8.41 7.29 -17.54
C ASP A 369 8.44 8.55 -16.66
N ALA A 370 7.51 8.67 -15.71
CA ALA A 370 7.52 9.76 -14.73
C ALA A 370 8.73 9.64 -13.79
N GLY A 371 9.10 8.41 -13.37
CA GLY A 371 10.32 8.14 -12.62
C GLY A 371 11.58 8.54 -13.39
N ASN A 372 11.68 8.17 -14.68
CA ASN A 372 12.79 8.56 -15.55
C ASN A 372 12.86 10.08 -15.76
N GLN A 373 11.71 10.73 -15.96
CA GLN A 373 11.62 12.18 -16.11
C GLN A 373 12.06 12.90 -14.83
N LEU A 374 11.62 12.41 -13.66
CA LEU A 374 12.04 12.92 -12.36
C LEU A 374 13.56 12.82 -12.21
N VAL A 375 14.15 11.64 -12.48
CA VAL A 375 15.60 11.42 -12.43
C VAL A 375 16.34 12.45 -13.30
N GLN A 376 15.86 12.75 -14.51
CA GLN A 376 16.50 13.77 -15.36
C GLN A 376 16.41 15.19 -14.76
N GLN A 377 15.31 15.55 -14.12
CA GLN A 377 15.14 16.87 -13.49
C GLN A 377 16.02 17.03 -12.24
N ILE A 378 16.15 15.99 -11.42
CA ILE A 378 16.84 16.09 -10.13
C ILE A 378 18.35 15.85 -10.20
N LYS A 379 18.87 15.27 -11.30
CA LYS A 379 20.31 14.99 -11.51
C LYS A 379 21.22 16.18 -11.19
N ALA A 380 20.83 17.39 -11.59
CA ALA A 380 21.63 18.59 -11.33
C ALA A 380 21.64 18.92 -9.83
N HIS A 381 20.50 18.76 -9.15
CA HIS A 381 20.38 18.96 -7.72
C HIS A 381 21.19 17.94 -6.94
N THR A 382 21.12 16.63 -7.25
CA THR A 382 21.90 15.60 -6.56
C THR A 382 23.40 15.81 -6.79
N LYS A 383 23.83 16.06 -8.03
CA LYS A 383 25.24 16.29 -8.37
C LYS A 383 25.84 17.50 -7.67
N SER A 384 25.02 18.52 -7.38
CA SER A 384 25.47 19.70 -6.62
C SER A 384 25.84 19.39 -5.17
N THR A 385 25.49 18.21 -4.65
CA THR A 385 25.82 17.75 -3.29
C THR A 385 27.13 16.95 -3.21
N ARG A 386 27.81 16.74 -4.34
CA ARG A 386 29.05 15.96 -4.40
C ARG A 386 30.08 16.42 -3.38
N ARG A 387 30.83 15.46 -2.85
CA ARG A 387 31.92 15.69 -1.90
C ARG A 387 33.07 14.70 -2.15
N PRO A 388 34.26 14.91 -1.58
CA PRO A 388 35.32 13.90 -1.65
C PRO A 388 34.81 12.53 -1.17
N GLY A 389 35.00 11.52 -2.01
CA GLY A 389 34.55 10.16 -1.78
C GLY A 389 33.12 9.83 -2.25
N ALA A 390 32.27 10.80 -2.60
CA ALA A 390 30.91 10.54 -3.07
C ALA A 390 30.47 11.56 -4.14
N ASP A 391 30.16 11.06 -5.35
CA ASP A 391 29.94 11.90 -6.52
C ASP A 391 28.52 12.52 -6.61
N GLY A 392 27.58 12.10 -5.76
CA GLY A 392 26.19 12.59 -5.78
C GLY A 392 25.44 12.24 -7.07
N GLU A 393 25.86 11.16 -7.75
CA GLU A 393 25.24 10.67 -8.97
C GLU A 393 24.17 9.62 -8.64
N ILE A 394 23.02 9.73 -9.33
CA ILE A 394 21.84 8.86 -9.15
C ILE A 394 21.55 8.08 -10.44
N GLY A 395 20.86 6.95 -10.31
CA GLY A 395 20.51 6.05 -11.42
C GLY A 395 21.31 4.74 -11.48
N GLY A 396 22.22 4.52 -10.53
CA GLY A 396 22.86 3.21 -10.27
C GLY A 396 22.13 2.41 -9.19
N PHE A 397 22.59 1.18 -8.93
CA PHE A 397 21.99 0.27 -7.94
C PHE A 397 22.15 0.71 -6.47
N GLY A 398 23.05 1.63 -6.18
CA GLY A 398 23.29 2.13 -4.83
C GLY A 398 24.28 3.28 -4.81
N GLY A 399 24.15 4.13 -3.79
CA GLY A 399 25.08 5.22 -3.51
C GLY A 399 26.39 4.69 -2.93
N LEU A 400 27.52 5.23 -3.38
CA LEU A 400 28.85 4.82 -2.95
C LEU A 400 29.56 5.96 -2.21
N LEU A 401 30.34 5.58 -1.19
CA LEU A 401 31.25 6.47 -0.49
C LEU A 401 32.61 5.79 -0.28
N ASP A 402 33.65 6.36 -0.88
CA ASP A 402 35.04 6.01 -0.58
C ASP A 402 35.50 6.80 0.66
N LEU A 403 35.64 6.08 1.77
CA LEU A 403 36.10 6.64 3.05
C LEU A 403 37.54 7.19 2.96
N GLN A 404 38.42 6.54 2.21
CA GLN A 404 39.80 7.00 2.06
C GLN A 404 39.85 8.32 1.29
N ALA A 405 39.10 8.42 0.18
CA ALA A 405 38.97 9.66 -0.59
C ALA A 405 38.24 10.77 0.20
N ALA A 406 37.33 10.40 1.12
CA ALA A 406 36.71 11.33 2.08
C ALA A 406 37.66 11.75 3.22
N GLY A 407 38.90 11.27 3.25
CA GLY A 407 39.93 11.66 4.20
C GLY A 407 39.94 10.83 5.50
N TYR A 408 39.35 9.63 5.50
CA TYR A 408 39.39 8.67 6.60
C TYR A 408 40.43 7.57 6.28
N THR A 409 41.66 7.76 6.75
CA THR A 409 42.78 6.83 6.54
C THR A 409 42.81 5.66 7.52
N GLU A 410 42.08 5.77 8.62
CA GLU A 410 41.84 4.71 9.59
C GLU A 410 40.35 4.41 9.66
N ALA A 411 39.98 3.19 10.07
CA ALA A 411 38.58 2.78 10.23
C ALA A 411 37.83 3.71 11.19
N PRO A 412 36.85 4.52 10.69
CA PRO A 412 36.05 5.39 11.53
C PRO A 412 34.93 4.61 12.22
N ILE A 413 34.22 5.28 13.13
CA ILE A 413 32.93 4.81 13.65
C ILE A 413 31.84 5.43 12.78
N LEU A 414 30.94 4.61 12.24
CA LEU A 414 29.79 5.07 11.48
C LEU A 414 28.60 5.30 12.41
N VAL A 415 27.86 6.37 12.15
CA VAL A 415 26.64 6.72 12.89
C VAL A 415 25.51 6.87 11.87
N GLY A 416 24.40 6.18 12.12
CA GLY A 416 23.20 6.26 11.29
C GLY A 416 22.07 6.98 12.01
N ALA A 417 21.33 7.81 11.27
CA ALA A 417 20.09 8.42 11.70
C ALA A 417 19.02 8.21 10.62
N ILE A 418 17.78 7.99 11.05
CA ILE A 418 16.62 7.88 10.17
C ILE A 418 15.47 8.67 10.80
N ASP A 419 14.84 9.55 10.02
CA ASP A 419 13.73 10.36 10.47
C ASP A 419 12.87 10.86 9.30
N GLY A 420 11.65 11.29 9.60
CA GLY A 420 10.71 11.91 8.66
C GLY A 420 10.48 13.39 8.95
N ILE A 421 9.61 14.02 8.15
CA ILE A 421 9.23 15.43 8.32
C ILE A 421 8.12 15.59 9.37
N GLY A 422 7.21 14.61 9.44
CA GLY A 422 6.01 14.69 10.27
C GLY A 422 4.91 15.58 9.68
N THR A 423 3.95 16.00 10.51
CA THR A 423 2.69 16.60 10.05
C THR A 423 2.80 18.02 9.48
N LYS A 424 4.02 18.58 9.40
CA LYS A 424 4.31 19.84 8.68
C LYS A 424 3.99 19.73 7.18
N VAL A 425 4.13 18.54 6.58
CA VAL A 425 3.82 18.31 5.15
C VAL A 425 2.36 18.64 4.79
N LYS A 426 1.42 18.53 5.74
CA LYS A 426 0.02 18.89 5.50
C LYS A 426 -0.16 20.37 5.17
N ILE A 427 0.66 21.26 5.76
CA ILE A 427 0.67 22.69 5.42
C ILE A 427 1.33 22.90 4.05
N ALA A 428 2.37 22.13 3.73
CA ALA A 428 3.00 22.18 2.42
C ALA A 428 2.02 21.81 1.29
N PHE A 429 1.16 20.81 1.50
CA PHE A 429 0.11 20.41 0.55
C PHE A 429 -0.90 21.54 0.35
N GLU A 430 -1.43 22.09 1.44
CA GLU A 430 -2.43 23.17 1.37
C GLU A 430 -1.87 24.44 0.70
N MET A 431 -0.60 24.74 0.93
CA MET A 431 0.07 25.91 0.35
C MET A 431 0.67 25.66 -1.04
N GLY A 432 0.70 24.41 -1.53
CA GLY A 432 1.41 24.03 -2.77
C GLY A 432 2.91 24.35 -2.75
N LYS A 433 3.55 24.34 -1.57
CA LYS A 433 4.93 24.77 -1.34
C LYS A 433 5.79 23.62 -0.80
N HIS A 434 6.57 23.00 -1.68
CA HIS A 434 7.30 21.75 -1.39
C HIS A 434 8.83 21.91 -1.41
N ASP A 435 9.34 23.07 -1.84
CA ASP A 435 10.76 23.40 -2.02
C ASP A 435 11.57 23.52 -0.71
N THR A 436 10.88 23.56 0.43
CA THR A 436 11.49 23.81 1.75
C THR A 436 11.40 22.62 2.69
N VAL A 437 10.37 21.77 2.57
CA VAL A 437 10.19 20.62 3.47
C VAL A 437 11.21 19.50 3.22
N GLY A 438 11.89 19.48 2.08
CA GLY A 438 13.08 18.64 1.87
C GLY A 438 14.27 19.06 2.75
N ILE A 439 14.39 20.35 3.08
CA ILE A 439 15.42 20.85 4.02
C ILE A 439 15.08 20.36 5.44
N ASP A 440 13.80 20.39 5.82
CA ASP A 440 13.33 19.86 7.10
C ASP A 440 13.72 18.38 7.25
N LEU A 441 13.48 17.57 6.21
CA LEU A 441 13.84 16.15 6.21
C LEU A 441 15.32 15.91 6.50
N VAL A 442 16.19 16.65 5.81
CA VAL A 442 17.64 16.53 6.02
C VAL A 442 18.03 17.02 7.40
N ALA A 443 17.50 18.16 7.84
CA ALA A 443 17.84 18.78 9.11
C ALA A 443 17.56 17.87 10.31
N MET A 444 16.40 17.19 10.32
CA MET A 444 16.03 16.25 11.38
C MET A 444 17.10 15.16 11.58
N ASN A 445 17.56 14.58 10.47
CA ASN A 445 18.55 13.50 10.47
C ASN A 445 19.98 13.98 10.79
N VAL A 446 20.45 15.03 10.11
CA VAL A 446 21.86 15.46 10.25
C VAL A 446 22.15 16.16 11.57
N ASN A 447 21.14 16.81 12.16
CA ASN A 447 21.27 17.37 13.50
C ASN A 447 21.37 16.25 14.57
N ASP A 448 20.71 15.10 14.37
CA ASP A 448 20.83 13.94 15.26
C ASP A 448 22.16 13.18 15.11
N LEU A 449 22.83 13.32 13.96
CA LEU A 449 24.21 12.84 13.81
C LEU A 449 25.20 13.75 14.55
N VAL A 450 25.07 15.07 14.38
CA VAL A 450 26.08 15.99 14.90
C VAL A 450 26.09 16.06 16.42
N VAL A 451 24.98 15.72 17.12
CA VAL A 451 24.99 15.65 18.59
C VAL A 451 25.98 14.63 19.17
N GLN A 452 26.37 13.63 18.37
CA GLN A 452 27.42 12.66 18.74
C GLN A 452 28.83 13.09 18.28
N GLY A 453 28.95 14.23 17.62
CA GLY A 453 30.17 14.69 16.97
C GLY A 453 30.42 14.05 15.59
N ALA A 454 29.44 13.35 15.02
CA ALA A 454 29.57 12.70 13.72
C ALA A 454 29.45 13.71 12.56
N GLU A 455 30.38 13.65 11.61
CA GLU A 455 30.31 14.39 10.36
C GLU A 455 29.36 13.68 9.39
N PRO A 456 28.25 14.30 8.93
CA PRO A 456 27.39 13.70 7.91
C PRO A 456 28.13 13.50 6.59
N LEU A 457 28.08 12.28 6.05
CA LEU A 457 28.77 11.90 4.80
C LEU A 457 27.78 11.66 3.66
N MET A 458 26.77 10.83 3.91
CA MET A 458 25.75 10.45 2.91
C MET A 458 24.35 10.72 3.43
N PHE A 459 23.45 10.99 2.50
CA PHE A 459 22.02 11.08 2.72
C PHE A 459 21.29 10.25 1.67
N LEU A 460 20.25 9.54 2.10
CA LEU A 460 19.30 8.86 1.24
C LEU A 460 17.88 9.28 1.59
N ASP A 461 17.01 9.40 0.60
CA ASP A 461 15.60 9.71 0.80
C ASP A 461 14.67 8.61 0.27
N TYR A 462 13.50 8.50 0.90
CA TYR A 462 12.41 7.65 0.46
C TYR A 462 11.17 8.51 0.33
N TYR A 463 10.62 8.63 -0.87
CA TYR A 463 9.44 9.43 -1.19
C TYR A 463 8.29 8.52 -1.59
N ALA A 464 7.16 8.60 -0.88
CA ALA A 464 5.99 7.76 -1.11
C ALA A 464 4.76 8.62 -1.38
N CYS A 465 4.01 8.33 -2.43
CA CYS A 465 2.83 9.12 -2.81
C CYS A 465 1.75 8.24 -3.46
N SER A 466 0.52 8.75 -3.61
CA SER A 466 -0.53 8.01 -4.33
C SER A 466 -0.29 7.95 -5.83
N ARG A 467 0.15 9.07 -6.43
CA ARG A 467 0.50 9.24 -7.83
C ARG A 467 1.61 10.29 -7.90
N LEU A 468 2.63 10.04 -8.70
CA LEU A 468 3.80 10.88 -8.81
C LEU A 468 3.48 12.16 -9.58
N ASP A 469 3.59 13.29 -8.89
CA ASP A 469 3.64 14.61 -9.52
C ASP A 469 5.11 15.01 -9.65
N VAL A 470 5.65 14.89 -10.87
CA VAL A 470 7.08 15.12 -11.15
C VAL A 470 7.53 16.52 -10.72
N ALA A 471 6.71 17.56 -10.93
CA ALA A 471 7.07 18.94 -10.61
C ALA A 471 7.15 19.18 -9.10
N THR A 472 6.21 18.60 -8.36
CA THR A 472 6.15 18.64 -6.89
C THR A 472 7.31 17.88 -6.28
N THR A 473 7.57 16.65 -6.75
CA THR A 473 8.67 15.83 -6.26
C THR A 473 10.03 16.46 -6.60
N ALA A 474 10.19 17.06 -7.79
CA ALA A 474 11.43 17.75 -8.15
C ALA A 474 11.73 18.93 -7.21
N LYS A 475 10.73 19.74 -6.85
CA LYS A 475 10.88 20.81 -5.85
C LYS A 475 11.24 20.25 -4.47
N PHE A 476 10.61 19.15 -4.07
CA PHE A 476 10.93 18.48 -2.82
C PHE A 476 12.40 18.05 -2.77
N ILE A 477 12.89 17.35 -3.82
CA ILE A 477 14.28 16.90 -3.93
C ILE A 477 15.27 18.08 -4.06
N GLU A 478 14.88 19.19 -4.69
CA GLU A 478 15.67 20.42 -4.66
C GLU A 478 15.91 20.89 -3.22
N GLY A 479 14.86 20.84 -2.38
CA GLY A 479 14.94 21.10 -0.95
C GLY A 479 15.87 20.12 -0.21
N VAL A 480 15.76 18.81 -0.48
CA VAL A 480 16.66 17.79 0.09
C VAL A 480 18.11 18.07 -0.29
N ALA A 481 18.38 18.31 -1.57
CA ALA A 481 19.71 18.65 -2.04
C ALA A 481 20.26 19.94 -1.40
N ASN A 482 19.40 20.93 -1.16
CA ASN A 482 19.77 22.14 -0.43
C ASN A 482 20.16 21.84 1.02
N GLY A 483 19.38 21.02 1.73
CA GLY A 483 19.73 20.53 3.05
C GLY A 483 21.08 19.81 3.08
N CYS A 484 21.34 18.93 2.10
CA CYS A 484 22.60 18.21 1.96
C CYS A 484 23.79 19.16 1.74
N ARG A 485 23.66 20.19 0.89
CA ARG A 485 24.72 21.21 0.72
C ARG A 485 25.00 22.00 1.99
N GLN A 486 23.95 22.32 2.74
CA GLN A 486 24.08 23.02 4.03
C GLN A 486 24.82 22.16 5.06
N SER A 487 24.50 20.86 5.14
CA SER A 487 25.13 19.92 6.08
C SER A 487 26.52 19.43 5.65
N GLY A 488 26.80 19.40 4.35
CA GLY A 488 28.01 18.81 3.78
C GLY A 488 27.89 17.31 3.45
N ALA A 489 26.69 16.74 3.51
CA ALA A 489 26.42 15.38 3.05
C ALA A 489 26.23 15.34 1.52
N ALA A 490 26.56 14.21 0.90
CA ALA A 490 26.13 13.92 -0.47
C ALA A 490 24.78 13.21 -0.46
N LEU A 491 23.87 13.64 -1.34
CA LEU A 491 22.65 12.90 -1.67
C LEU A 491 23.03 11.79 -2.66
N VAL A 492 23.17 10.57 -2.15
CA VAL A 492 23.79 9.46 -2.90
C VAL A 492 22.77 8.49 -3.50
N GLY A 493 21.50 8.60 -3.13
CA GLY A 493 20.43 7.77 -3.66
C GLY A 493 19.12 8.09 -2.99
N GLY A 494 18.05 7.62 -3.59
CA GLY A 494 16.72 7.69 -3.02
C GLY A 494 15.77 6.80 -3.79
N GLU A 495 14.57 6.59 -3.25
CA GLU A 495 13.55 5.75 -3.86
C GLU A 495 12.22 6.52 -3.94
N THR A 496 11.50 6.33 -5.04
CA THR A 496 10.19 6.97 -5.27
C THR A 496 9.16 5.88 -5.49
N ALA A 497 8.20 5.78 -4.56
CA ALA A 497 7.16 4.77 -4.59
C ALA A 497 5.77 5.41 -4.84
N GLU A 498 5.12 4.97 -5.92
CA GLU A 498 3.70 5.24 -6.18
C GLU A 498 2.88 4.09 -5.59
N MET A 499 2.08 4.42 -4.58
CA MET A 499 1.27 3.47 -3.81
C MET A 499 -0.19 3.96 -3.73
N PRO A 500 -0.91 3.96 -4.88
CA PRO A 500 -2.33 4.29 -4.90
C PRO A 500 -3.10 3.33 -3.97
N GLY A 501 -3.96 3.88 -3.11
CA GLY A 501 -4.70 3.12 -2.10
C GLY A 501 -4.08 3.08 -0.71
N ILE A 502 -2.81 3.49 -0.55
CA ILE A 502 -2.20 3.79 0.77
C ILE A 502 -2.27 5.29 1.06
N TYR A 503 -1.82 6.09 0.10
CA TYR A 503 -1.81 7.55 0.22
C TYR A 503 -3.05 8.17 -0.44
N GLN A 504 -3.50 9.32 0.07
CA GLN A 504 -4.54 10.12 -0.57
C GLN A 504 -3.97 10.83 -1.81
N GLU A 505 -4.83 11.13 -2.80
CA GLU A 505 -4.40 11.84 -4.00
C GLU A 505 -3.87 13.23 -3.63
N GLY A 506 -2.72 13.61 -4.20
CA GLY A 506 -2.03 14.88 -3.92
C GLY A 506 -1.20 14.89 -2.63
N GLU A 507 -1.20 13.80 -1.85
CA GLU A 507 -0.39 13.70 -0.64
C GLU A 507 0.81 12.77 -0.82
N TYR A 508 1.87 13.06 -0.07
CA TYR A 508 3.06 12.21 0.03
C TYR A 508 3.56 12.08 1.47
N ASP A 509 4.40 11.08 1.72
CA ASP A 509 5.24 11.01 2.91
C ASP A 509 6.69 10.83 2.48
N ALA A 510 7.62 11.29 3.32
CA ALA A 510 9.02 11.23 3.02
C ALA A 510 9.84 10.85 4.26
N GLY A 511 10.66 9.82 4.10
CA GLY A 511 11.67 9.39 5.05
C GLY A 511 13.08 9.73 4.55
N GLY A 512 14.00 9.95 5.47
CA GLY A 512 15.38 10.31 5.17
C GLY A 512 16.31 9.51 6.06
N ALA A 513 17.46 9.12 5.52
CA ALA A 513 18.49 8.41 6.25
C ALA A 513 19.84 9.10 6.04
N ALA A 514 20.48 9.50 7.13
CA ALA A 514 21.81 10.09 7.11
C ALA A 514 22.85 9.12 7.69
N ILE A 515 23.97 8.98 7.00
CA ILE A 515 25.13 8.25 7.49
C ILE A 515 26.27 9.23 7.72
N GLY A 516 26.76 9.30 8.94
CA GLY A 516 27.91 10.10 9.34
C GLY A 516 29.07 9.25 9.85
N ALA A 517 30.21 9.89 10.10
CA ALA A 517 31.37 9.24 10.66
C ALA A 517 32.04 10.07 11.76
N ILE A 518 32.59 9.36 12.73
CA ILE A 518 33.47 9.89 13.76
C ILE A 518 34.86 9.33 13.49
N ARG A 519 35.86 10.22 13.41
CA ARG A 519 37.26 9.83 13.21
C ARG A 519 37.74 8.98 14.38
N LYS A 520 38.52 7.95 14.10
CA LYS A 520 39.14 7.13 15.14
C LYS A 520 39.95 8.01 16.10
N GLY A 521 39.74 7.81 17.39
CA GLY A 521 40.39 8.60 18.45
C GLY A 521 39.75 9.95 18.76
N ALA A 522 38.72 10.38 18.01
CA ALA A 522 37.92 11.54 18.41
C ALA A 522 36.98 11.17 19.57
N THR A 523 36.72 12.14 20.45
CA THR A 523 35.74 11.99 21.53
C THR A 523 34.34 11.83 20.96
N ILE A 524 33.63 10.78 21.36
CA ILE A 524 32.22 10.56 21.03
C ILE A 524 31.40 11.32 22.06
N LEU A 525 30.45 12.13 21.59
CA LEU A 525 29.55 12.89 22.46
C LEU A 525 28.21 12.15 22.64
N PRO A 526 27.49 12.37 23.75
CA PRO A 526 27.92 13.11 24.94
C PRO A 526 29.03 12.41 25.73
N ASP A 527 30.05 13.17 26.15
CA ASP A 527 31.09 12.71 27.07
C ASP A 527 30.59 12.83 28.52
N THR A 528 29.66 11.95 28.86
CA THR A 528 28.99 11.93 30.17
C THR A 528 29.95 11.75 31.35
N ALA A 529 31.16 11.21 31.11
CA ALA A 529 32.16 11.02 32.14
C ALA A 529 32.86 12.33 32.54
N SER A 530 32.95 13.31 31.65
CA SER A 530 33.55 14.62 31.94
C SER A 530 32.54 15.67 32.41
N MET A 531 31.24 15.37 32.33
CA MET A 531 30.17 16.25 32.82
C MET A 531 30.15 16.30 34.34
N ARG A 532 29.98 17.50 34.90
CA ARG A 532 29.91 17.74 36.34
C ARG A 532 28.92 18.85 36.68
N GLU A 533 28.49 18.88 37.94
CA GLU A 533 27.73 20.00 38.48
C GLU A 533 28.48 21.32 38.24
N GLY A 534 27.74 22.34 37.81
CA GLY A 534 28.25 23.66 37.45
C GLY A 534 28.67 23.81 35.99
N ASP A 535 28.72 22.74 35.19
CA ASP A 535 28.90 22.87 33.74
C ASP A 535 27.79 23.74 33.12
N VAL A 536 28.15 24.55 32.13
CA VAL A 536 27.27 25.58 31.56
C VAL A 536 26.46 25.01 30.40
N LEU A 537 25.19 25.42 30.31
CA LEU A 537 24.30 25.10 29.20
C LEU A 537 24.22 26.30 28.25
N LEU A 538 24.55 26.06 26.99
CA LEU A 538 24.38 27.03 25.90
C LEU A 538 23.23 26.61 25.00
N GLY A 539 22.35 27.53 24.64
CA GLY A 539 21.23 27.31 23.72
C GLY A 539 21.46 28.02 22.39
N MET A 540 21.29 27.32 21.27
CA MET A 540 21.32 27.91 19.92
C MET A 540 19.91 28.18 19.41
N SER A 541 19.72 29.34 18.78
CA SER A 541 18.40 29.74 18.27
C SER A 541 17.86 28.79 17.19
N SER A 542 16.58 28.49 17.28
CA SER A 542 15.76 27.88 16.22
C SER A 542 15.38 28.93 15.17
N SER A 543 14.99 28.46 13.98
CA SER A 543 14.40 29.30 12.93
C SER A 543 12.88 29.46 13.09
N GLY A 544 12.28 28.80 14.08
CA GLY A 544 10.84 28.74 14.30
C GLY A 544 10.44 27.41 14.90
N VAL A 545 9.27 26.89 14.50
CA VAL A 545 8.71 25.63 15.01
C VAL A 545 9.53 24.39 14.61
N HIS A 546 10.38 24.52 13.58
CA HIS A 546 11.13 23.41 12.98
C HIS A 546 10.20 22.37 12.35
N SER A 547 10.31 21.09 12.72
CA SER A 547 9.49 19.99 12.17
C SER A 547 8.61 19.27 13.20
N ASN A 548 8.49 19.81 14.42
CA ASN A 548 7.80 19.15 15.54
C ASN A 548 6.61 19.98 16.05
N GLY A 549 5.57 19.32 16.58
CA GLY A 549 4.39 19.99 17.14
C GLY A 549 3.36 20.48 16.12
N PHE A 550 3.53 20.19 14.83
CA PHE A 550 2.66 20.71 13.76
C PHE A 550 1.20 20.23 13.82
N SER A 551 0.93 19.08 14.44
CA SER A 551 -0.44 18.64 14.71
C SER A 551 -1.18 19.62 15.65
N LEU A 552 -0.49 20.12 16.68
CA LEU A 552 -1.04 21.13 17.59
C LEU A 552 -1.12 22.50 16.91
N VAL A 553 -0.10 22.89 16.13
CA VAL A 553 -0.11 24.15 15.36
C VAL A 553 -1.33 24.23 14.45
N ARG A 554 -1.60 23.18 13.67
CA ARG A 554 -2.77 23.12 12.77
C ARG A 554 -4.08 23.31 13.53
N LYS A 555 -4.22 22.64 14.69
CA LYS A 555 -5.40 22.76 15.56
C LYS A 555 -5.56 24.16 16.16
N ILE A 556 -4.46 24.85 16.49
CA ILE A 556 -4.50 26.23 16.99
C ILE A 556 -4.97 27.19 15.89
N VAL A 557 -4.42 27.05 14.67
CA VAL A 557 -4.84 27.85 13.50
C VAL A 557 -6.33 27.65 13.23
N GLU A 558 -6.79 26.40 13.13
CA GLU A 558 -8.20 26.05 12.94
C GLU A 558 -9.10 26.66 14.03
N ARG A 559 -8.74 26.48 15.31
CA ARG A 559 -9.53 27.02 16.44
C ARG A 559 -9.57 28.54 16.47
N SER A 560 -8.54 29.21 15.94
CA SER A 560 -8.49 30.67 15.84
C SER A 560 -9.38 31.25 14.74
N GLY A 561 -9.96 30.39 13.88
CA GLY A 561 -10.79 30.80 12.75
C GLY A 561 -9.99 31.38 11.58
N LEU A 562 -8.68 31.19 11.57
CA LEU A 562 -7.78 31.65 10.50
C LEU A 562 -7.49 30.50 9.52
N SER A 563 -7.22 30.85 8.26
CA SER A 563 -6.69 29.96 7.23
C SER A 563 -5.17 30.15 7.07
N PHE A 564 -4.45 29.16 6.55
CA PHE A 564 -3.02 29.31 6.24
C PHE A 564 -2.73 30.40 5.20
N HIS A 565 -3.74 30.82 4.42
CA HIS A 565 -3.60 31.92 3.46
C HIS A 565 -3.76 33.32 4.07
N ASP A 566 -4.24 33.43 5.31
CA ASP A 566 -4.35 34.71 6.00
C ASP A 566 -2.97 35.27 6.37
N THR A 567 -2.86 36.60 6.50
CA THR A 567 -1.64 37.27 6.96
C THR A 567 -1.23 36.75 8.33
N ALA A 568 0.05 36.38 8.49
CA ALA A 568 0.57 35.88 9.75
C ALA A 568 0.59 36.99 10.82
N PRO A 569 -0.10 36.83 11.96
CA PRO A 569 -0.13 37.86 13.02
C PRO A 569 1.24 38.19 13.60
N TRP A 570 2.22 37.29 13.46
CA TRP A 570 3.60 37.45 13.93
C TRP A 570 4.61 37.81 12.82
N SER A 571 4.18 37.82 11.55
CA SER A 571 5.02 38.21 10.41
C SER A 571 4.12 38.82 9.32
N PRO A 572 3.79 40.12 9.44
CA PRO A 572 2.83 40.78 8.56
C PRO A 572 3.16 40.73 7.06
N GLU A 573 4.41 40.45 6.71
CA GLU A 573 4.91 40.35 5.33
C GLU A 573 4.61 39.01 4.68
N GLN A 574 4.12 38.02 5.44
CA GLN A 574 3.87 36.66 4.98
C GLN A 574 2.46 36.19 5.37
N ASN A 575 1.97 35.15 4.71
CA ASN A 575 0.82 34.40 5.20
C ASN A 575 1.25 33.35 6.24
N ILE A 576 0.28 32.89 7.05
CA ILE A 576 0.48 31.91 8.13
C ILE A 576 1.20 30.66 7.59
N GLY A 577 0.76 30.11 6.46
CA GLY A 577 1.33 28.92 5.86
C GLY A 577 2.81 29.08 5.49
N THR A 578 3.17 30.17 4.82
CA THR A 578 4.56 30.47 4.42
C THR A 578 5.44 30.67 5.64
N ALA A 579 4.97 31.40 6.65
CA ALA A 579 5.71 31.63 7.89
C ALA A 579 5.96 30.32 8.65
N LEU A 580 4.95 29.44 8.74
CA LEU A 580 5.06 28.12 9.37
C LEU A 580 5.92 27.13 8.57
N LEU A 581 6.03 27.31 7.25
CA LEU A 581 6.90 26.54 6.37
C LEU A 581 8.36 27.04 6.36
N THR A 582 8.74 27.94 7.28
CA THR A 582 10.17 28.27 7.51
C THR A 582 10.95 26.98 7.78
N PRO A 583 12.02 26.69 7.04
CA PRO A 583 12.73 25.42 7.15
C PRO A 583 13.49 25.30 8.48
N THR A 584 13.63 24.06 8.94
CA THR A 584 14.42 23.69 10.12
C THR A 584 15.88 24.07 9.89
N LYS A 585 16.49 24.63 10.93
CA LYS A 585 17.88 25.09 10.87
C LYS A 585 18.84 23.90 10.95
N ILE A 586 19.87 23.91 10.12
CA ILE A 586 20.93 22.88 10.09
C ILE A 586 22.15 23.40 10.85
N TYR A 587 22.52 22.73 11.95
CA TYR A 587 23.58 23.18 12.87
C TYR A 587 24.95 22.52 12.63
N VAL A 588 25.05 21.67 11.61
CA VAL A 588 26.18 20.74 11.43
C VAL A 588 27.54 21.43 11.38
N LYS A 589 27.73 22.38 10.46
CA LYS A 589 29.03 23.04 10.23
C LYS A 589 29.58 23.77 11.48
N PRO A 590 28.82 24.66 12.15
CA PRO A 590 29.31 25.34 13.35
C PRO A 590 29.61 24.35 14.49
N LEU A 591 28.74 23.35 14.71
CA LEU A 591 28.93 22.37 15.79
C LEU A 591 30.14 21.48 15.54
N LEU A 592 30.33 20.94 14.34
CA LEU A 592 31.52 20.14 14.02
C LEU A 592 32.81 20.95 14.17
N ALA A 593 32.78 22.24 13.85
CA ALA A 593 33.93 23.12 14.06
C ALA A 593 34.24 23.32 15.55
N ALA A 594 33.22 23.39 16.41
CA ALA A 594 33.37 23.47 17.86
C ALA A 594 33.84 22.14 18.47
N VAL A 595 33.34 21.01 17.98
CA VAL A 595 33.80 19.66 18.36
C VAL A 595 35.30 19.49 18.05
N ARG A 596 35.75 19.90 16.87
CA ARG A 596 37.19 19.85 16.51
C ARG A 596 38.09 20.72 17.40
N LYS A 597 37.52 21.73 18.06
CA LYS A 597 38.22 22.59 19.03
C LYS A 597 38.11 22.08 20.46
N ASP A 598 37.51 20.91 20.69
CA ASP A 598 37.29 20.32 21.99
C ASP A 598 36.50 21.26 22.94
N LEU A 599 35.53 22.01 22.41
CA LEU A 599 34.79 22.99 23.21
C LEU A 599 33.59 22.40 23.96
N LEU A 600 33.07 21.26 23.50
CA LEU A 600 31.76 20.74 23.91
C LEU A 600 31.88 19.41 24.67
N LYS A 601 31.05 19.21 25.69
CA LYS A 601 30.91 17.94 26.43
C LYS A 601 29.67 17.14 26.04
N GLY A 602 28.64 17.80 25.49
CA GLY A 602 27.42 17.13 25.06
C GLY A 602 26.52 18.08 24.30
N MET A 603 25.59 17.52 23.54
CA MET A 603 24.62 18.26 22.74
C MET A 603 23.28 17.53 22.76
N ALA A 604 22.19 18.28 22.71
CA ALA A 604 20.82 17.80 22.58
C ALA A 604 20.10 18.59 21.48
N HIS A 605 19.68 17.88 20.43
CA HIS A 605 18.84 18.43 19.38
C HIS A 605 17.40 18.50 19.92
N ILE A 606 16.80 19.69 19.89
CA ILE A 606 15.50 19.93 20.52
C ILE A 606 14.38 19.69 19.52
N THR A 607 13.76 18.50 19.61
CA THR A 607 12.74 18.01 18.67
C THR A 607 11.42 17.71 19.40
N GLY A 608 10.73 16.61 19.08
CA GLY A 608 9.55 16.15 19.80
C GLY A 608 9.86 15.92 21.28
N GLY A 609 8.95 16.31 22.17
CA GLY A 609 9.21 16.29 23.62
C GLY A 609 9.98 17.52 24.14
N GLY A 610 10.38 18.43 23.24
CA GLY A 610 10.88 19.76 23.56
C GLY A 610 12.11 19.74 24.46
N LEU A 611 12.25 20.74 25.34
CA LEU A 611 13.40 20.83 26.24
C LEU A 611 13.40 19.70 27.28
N SER A 612 12.20 19.32 27.76
CA SER A 612 12.04 18.38 28.87
C SER A 612 12.45 16.94 28.53
N GLU A 613 12.20 16.48 27.29
CA GLU A 613 12.51 15.09 26.92
C GLU A 613 13.84 14.94 26.16
N ASN A 614 14.38 16.00 25.56
CA ASN A 614 15.61 15.92 24.76
C ASN A 614 16.88 16.17 25.57
N ILE A 615 16.88 17.16 26.47
CA ILE A 615 18.06 17.46 27.29
C ILE A 615 18.48 16.26 28.17
N PRO A 616 17.58 15.53 28.85
CA PRO A 616 17.98 14.40 29.70
C PRO A 616 18.71 13.29 28.95
N ARG A 617 18.45 13.12 27.64
CA ARG A 617 19.07 12.07 26.82
C ARG A 617 20.59 12.21 26.72
N MET A 618 21.12 13.42 26.90
CA MET A 618 22.57 13.66 26.88
C MET A 618 23.24 13.66 28.26
N LEU A 619 22.47 13.58 29.36
CA LEU A 619 22.99 13.74 30.71
C LEU A 619 23.31 12.40 31.39
N PRO A 620 24.35 12.32 32.25
CA PRO A 620 24.51 11.19 33.15
C PRO A 620 23.42 11.17 34.23
N LYS A 621 23.12 9.99 34.77
CA LYS A 621 22.02 9.77 35.74
C LYS A 621 22.08 10.61 37.03
N HIS A 622 23.25 11.13 37.37
CA HIS A 622 23.47 11.90 38.62
C HIS A 622 23.37 13.42 38.42
N LEU A 623 23.11 13.89 37.20
CA LEU A 623 22.95 15.31 36.87
C LEU A 623 21.54 15.60 36.33
N ALA A 624 21.14 16.85 36.45
CA ALA A 624 19.94 17.44 35.85
C ALA A 624 20.30 18.80 35.22
N ALA A 625 19.43 19.31 34.35
CA ALA A 625 19.58 20.64 33.77
C ALA A 625 18.71 21.66 34.50
N GLU A 626 19.31 22.77 34.94
CA GLU A 626 18.59 23.93 35.43
C GLU A 626 18.71 25.05 34.39
N LEU A 627 17.56 25.51 33.88
CA LEU A 627 17.44 26.54 32.85
C LEU A 627 16.72 27.78 33.40
N ASP A 628 17.01 28.96 32.83
CA ASP A 628 16.26 30.18 33.11
C ASP A 628 15.65 30.74 31.82
N ALA A 629 14.33 30.66 31.69
CA ALA A 629 13.57 31.12 30.53
C ALA A 629 13.78 32.60 30.17
N LYS A 630 14.28 33.45 31.09
CA LYS A 630 14.60 34.87 30.84
C LYS A 630 15.83 35.08 29.96
N THR A 631 16.65 34.05 29.80
CA THR A 631 17.99 34.16 29.19
C THR A 631 17.99 34.07 27.67
N TRP A 632 16.89 33.64 27.04
CA TRP A 632 16.73 33.68 25.59
C TRP A 632 15.39 34.29 25.18
N PRO A 633 15.33 34.94 24.02
CA PRO A 633 14.08 35.50 23.51
C PRO A 633 13.17 34.39 22.98
N LEU A 634 11.89 34.43 23.36
CA LEU A 634 10.86 33.59 22.73
C LEU A 634 10.47 34.20 21.36
N PRO A 635 10.62 33.47 20.23
CA PRO A 635 10.21 33.97 18.93
C PRO A 635 8.72 34.34 18.84
N GLU A 636 8.37 35.32 18.00
CA GLU A 636 7.00 35.84 17.90
C GLU A 636 5.97 34.77 17.50
N VAL A 637 6.33 33.81 16.65
CA VAL A 637 5.47 32.67 16.29
C VAL A 637 5.06 31.87 17.53
N PHE A 638 5.99 31.69 18.48
CA PHE A 638 5.75 30.95 19.70
C PHE A 638 4.92 31.74 20.71
N LYS A 639 5.14 33.05 20.83
CA LYS A 639 4.25 33.94 21.61
C LYS A 639 2.82 33.87 21.10
N TRP A 640 2.64 33.91 19.78
CA TRP A 640 1.33 33.79 19.16
C TRP A 640 0.70 32.41 19.41
N LEU A 641 1.45 31.31 19.20
CA LEU A 641 0.96 29.95 19.43
C LEU A 641 0.55 29.73 20.89
N LYS A 642 1.36 30.18 21.86
CA LYS A 642 1.07 30.04 23.29
C LYS A 642 -0.20 30.80 23.66
N LYS A 643 -0.30 32.08 23.25
CA LYS A 643 -1.45 32.95 23.53
C LYS A 643 -2.73 32.44 22.88
N THR A 644 -2.68 32.11 21.60
CA THR A 644 -3.86 31.69 20.82
C THR A 644 -4.32 30.28 21.20
N GLY A 645 -3.37 29.38 21.50
CA GLY A 645 -3.67 28.03 21.97
C GLY A 645 -4.07 27.94 23.44
N ALA A 646 -3.89 29.02 24.23
CA ALA A 646 -4.03 29.02 25.69
C ALA A 646 -3.25 27.87 26.35
N LEU A 647 -1.99 27.69 25.93
CA LEU A 647 -1.15 26.57 26.33
C LEU A 647 -0.52 26.79 27.70
N GLU A 648 -0.65 25.81 28.59
CA GLU A 648 0.07 25.80 29.87
C GLU A 648 1.58 25.71 29.63
N ALA A 649 2.37 26.40 30.47
CA ALA A 649 3.82 26.50 30.28
C ALA A 649 4.52 25.13 30.22
N LYS A 650 4.09 24.17 31.07
CA LYS A 650 4.65 22.80 31.09
C LYS A 650 4.37 22.05 29.77
N GLU A 651 3.16 22.15 29.24
CA GLU A 651 2.82 21.51 27.95
C GLU A 651 3.53 22.21 26.77
N PHE A 652 3.68 23.53 26.87
CA PHE A 652 4.34 24.34 25.87
C PHE A 652 5.82 23.97 25.69
N GLN A 653 6.59 23.85 26.78
CA GLN A 653 8.00 23.44 26.73
C GLN A 653 8.21 21.99 26.31
N ARG A 654 7.21 21.13 26.54
CA ARG A 654 7.24 19.71 26.15
C ARG A 654 6.90 19.54 24.68
N THR A 655 6.05 20.39 24.13
CA THR A 655 5.64 20.27 22.72
C THR A 655 6.62 20.97 21.79
N PHE A 656 7.11 22.14 22.18
CA PHE A 656 7.87 23.04 21.31
C PHE A 656 9.31 23.22 21.78
N ASN A 657 10.16 23.61 20.84
CA ASN A 657 11.56 23.96 21.10
C ASN A 657 11.72 25.31 21.85
N THR A 658 10.64 26.09 21.97
CA THR A 658 10.58 27.39 22.67
C THR A 658 11.62 28.42 22.22
N GLY A 659 12.11 28.31 20.98
CA GLY A 659 13.12 29.20 20.43
C GLY A 659 14.53 28.61 20.39
N LEU A 660 14.79 27.45 21.00
CA LEU A 660 16.11 26.80 21.03
C LEU A 660 16.10 25.52 20.21
N GLY A 661 16.89 25.44 19.13
CA GLY A 661 16.96 24.20 18.31
C GLY A 661 18.03 23.23 18.77
N MET A 662 19.03 23.69 19.52
CA MET A 662 20.12 22.88 20.04
C MET A 662 20.51 23.38 21.44
N VAL A 663 20.77 22.46 22.36
CA VAL A 663 21.34 22.75 23.69
C VAL A 663 22.68 22.04 23.83
N ILE A 664 23.68 22.71 24.39
CA ILE A 664 25.07 22.27 24.45
C ILE A 664 25.56 22.34 25.90
N VAL A 665 26.24 21.31 26.37
CA VAL A 665 26.98 21.30 27.64
C VAL A 665 28.44 21.68 27.39
N VAL A 666 28.96 22.65 28.13
CA VAL A 666 30.37 23.07 28.10
C VAL A 666 30.93 23.22 29.51
N SER A 667 32.25 23.09 29.67
CA SER A 667 32.86 23.38 30.98
C SER A 667 32.79 24.89 31.27
N PRO A 668 32.76 25.30 32.56
CA PRO A 668 32.73 26.73 32.92
C PRO A 668 33.90 27.51 32.32
N GLU A 669 35.08 26.88 32.24
CA GLU A 669 36.29 27.48 31.71
C GLU A 669 36.25 27.69 30.19
N LYS A 670 35.49 26.85 29.47
CA LYS A 670 35.31 26.91 28.02
C LYS A 670 34.04 27.63 27.59
N ALA A 671 33.17 28.02 28.52
CA ALA A 671 31.84 28.55 28.22
C ALA A 671 31.88 29.82 27.36
N LYS A 672 32.71 30.79 27.75
CA LYS A 672 32.89 32.05 27.00
C LYS A 672 33.46 31.78 25.60
N ASP A 673 34.50 30.97 25.50
CA ASP A 673 35.15 30.64 24.23
C ASP A 673 34.21 29.90 23.28
N ALA A 674 33.39 28.97 23.80
CA ALA A 674 32.39 28.25 23.02
C ALA A 674 31.27 29.18 22.51
N LEU A 675 30.78 30.06 23.38
CA LEU A 675 29.76 31.06 23.03
C LEU A 675 30.27 32.02 21.94
N GLU A 676 31.43 32.64 22.15
CA GLU A 676 32.03 33.57 21.18
C GLU A 676 32.38 32.86 19.87
N PHE A 677 32.88 31.62 19.94
CA PHE A 677 33.19 30.84 18.76
C PHE A 677 31.94 30.54 17.93
N LEU A 678 30.87 30.03 18.53
CA LEU A 678 29.63 29.73 17.80
C LEU A 678 28.99 31.01 17.24
N GLN A 679 29.01 32.11 17.98
CA GLN A 679 28.57 33.42 17.48
C GLN A 679 29.40 33.90 16.27
N SER A 680 30.72 33.67 16.29
CA SER A 680 31.59 33.96 15.14
C SER A 680 31.27 33.13 13.90
N GLN A 681 30.60 31.97 14.06
CA GLN A 681 30.09 31.15 12.96
C GLN A 681 28.72 31.64 12.44
N GLY A 682 28.18 32.75 12.96
CA GLY A 682 26.91 33.33 12.56
C GLY A 682 25.69 32.81 13.35
N GLU A 683 25.91 32.11 14.46
CA GLU A 683 24.85 31.54 15.28
C GLU A 683 24.42 32.50 16.40
N SER A 684 23.12 32.54 16.71
CA SER A 684 22.65 33.22 17.93
C SER A 684 22.66 32.23 19.08
N VAL A 685 23.55 32.48 20.05
CA VAL A 685 23.79 31.58 21.18
C VAL A 685 23.60 32.33 22.49
N PHE A 686 22.93 31.66 23.43
CA PHE A 686 22.59 32.19 24.75
C PHE A 686 23.17 31.25 25.81
N GLU A 687 23.65 31.81 26.92
CA GLU A 687 23.87 31.04 28.14
C GLU A 687 22.53 30.85 28.82
N ILE A 688 22.01 29.62 28.83
CA ILE A 688 20.62 29.33 29.21
C ILE A 688 20.46 28.72 30.59
N GLY A 689 21.57 28.30 31.21
CA GLY A 689 21.53 27.59 32.47
C GLY A 689 22.81 26.79 32.76
N ARG A 690 22.67 25.77 33.60
CA ARG A 690 23.78 24.94 34.07
C ARG A 690 23.33 23.53 34.44
N LEU A 691 24.28 22.61 34.55
CA LEU A 691 24.08 21.31 35.16
C LEU A 691 24.08 21.42 36.69
N VAL A 692 23.13 20.74 37.32
CA VAL A 692 22.98 20.66 38.78
C VAL A 692 22.93 19.21 39.23
N ALA A 693 23.12 18.96 40.52
CA ALA A 693 22.90 17.63 41.09
C ALA A 693 21.47 17.15 40.81
N ARG A 694 21.30 15.86 40.50
CA ARG A 694 20.00 15.28 40.16
C ARG A 694 19.00 15.39 41.33
N GLY A 695 17.90 16.11 41.08
CA GLY A 695 16.71 16.15 41.93
C GLY A 695 15.60 15.20 41.44
N GLU A 696 14.35 15.53 41.75
CA GLU A 696 13.18 14.77 41.26
C GLU A 696 12.93 14.96 39.76
N GLU A 697 13.10 16.19 39.25
CA GLU A 697 12.95 16.52 37.83
C GLU A 697 14.32 16.47 37.10
N GLU A 698 14.34 15.98 35.85
CA GLU A 698 15.57 15.93 35.03
C GLU A 698 15.92 17.27 34.38
N VAL A 699 14.90 18.12 34.19
CA VAL A 699 15.01 19.47 33.64
C VAL A 699 14.11 20.38 34.47
N VAL A 700 14.70 21.40 35.09
CA VAL A 700 14.00 22.46 35.81
C VAL A 700 14.12 23.73 35.00
N ILE A 701 12.99 24.31 34.57
CA ILE A 701 12.97 25.60 33.89
C ILE A 701 12.35 26.65 34.80
N ASN A 702 13.19 27.59 35.23
CA ASN A 702 12.78 28.72 36.03
C ASN A 702 12.20 29.83 35.15
N ASN A 703 11.37 30.68 35.76
CA ASN A 703 10.84 31.91 35.17
C ASN A 703 9.99 31.74 33.88
N MET A 704 9.31 30.61 33.69
CA MET A 704 8.51 30.34 32.48
C MET A 704 7.34 31.32 32.25
N GLU A 705 6.97 32.13 33.25
CA GLU A 705 5.96 33.19 33.12
C GLU A 705 6.34 34.23 32.05
N VAL A 706 7.62 34.39 31.73
CA VAL A 706 8.07 35.36 30.72
C VAL A 706 7.69 35.01 29.28
N TRP A 707 7.26 33.77 29.05
CA TRP A 707 6.80 33.32 27.74
C TRP A 707 5.37 33.73 27.40
N GLY A 708 4.69 34.47 28.28
CA GLY A 708 3.33 34.96 28.08
C GLY A 708 2.38 34.48 29.15
#